data_AF-A0A2D7HKQ9-F1
#
_entry.id   AF-A0A2D7HKQ9-F1
#
_cell.length_a   1.000
_cell.length_b   1.000
_cell.length_c   1.000
_cell.angle_alpha   90.00
_cell.angle_beta   90.00
_cell.angle_gamma   90.00
#
_symmetry.space_group_name_H-M   'P 1'
#
loop_
_entity.id
_entity.type
_entity.pdbx_description
1 polymer ?
#
loop_
_entity_poly.entity_id
_entity_poly.type
_entity_poly.pdbx_seq_one_letter_code
_entity_poly.pdbx_strand_id
1 'polypeptide(L)'
;MGRIQSSIGLITGTDIGGTVDQLVALSGRPRDRLVNSTALLQQEQQSLAELTAAVIGVQLAGQKLASTSTFRSKTATSSNSEALSVIAGTKSEAGSYVVRTLKAASTHTVGSLQRVGSSESPLGYAGTMRIQPSGGFIDDSAALAGLNGGRGVEAGKIRLTDRSGDSAEVDLTTVRTIDDVMEAINDAEVGIKAATVGDAIRLTDLTGSTVSNLKVEQLGDEETAADLGLWGIDHASSTVTGFDLDVPATTLALRGAALSELNGGQGLGSLTNLDLTLADGTNAAVDLSSATNTAEIVDAMNASGLALIARVNDAGTGFRVRDVSGGSGSFTISSLDDTAASVGLDASTTDSILIGDNLNRKTVDSSTLLADLNQGSGIDTGSFTITDSAGIVGAVNLKVEGITTVGGLVDAINALSTGVTASLNDAGDGIALVDTAAGSATLEVVDTGTGTTAADLGIAGTAVVQSVAGVSVSALVGTQADEIDIEATDTLASLAAKINHTARYATGSVEANDDSSFSLRLVSKKGGEAGRFAIETSGFDLDLRTTSSGQDAKISVSAEGGPARILSSTDGVFEVNGGEAGSALISSATLLEEIEGGAERGSFTITDSSGAIGAINLVAEGITTVGGLMDAINTLNIGVQASLNDASTGLAITDTASGSGSLVISDTGSGVAASRLGIAGTGSVQTLGGESVTALVGPADNSDGAVTSGLSFTLKQVTNDVITIDVKNDSSTVVNAAESLVSQYNLLIDKIDSLTFFNADTDEVGLLFGSSETLRIQTGYSRLLSGRIVGAGDLKSIGQVGLGFTDTGKLELSNSKLQKAIENGPQHVEEFFSTGDSGLAAKLDSLAESLAGQTNGMLMNRSETLSTQIAFNNDRIESLNARLENERERLLRQYYSMEQAIAKIQSNQQAISRIAPISIPT
;
A
#
# COMPACT_ATOMS: atom_id res chain seq x y z
N MET A 1 69.01 1.52 35.30
CA MET A 1 69.71 0.75 36.37
C MET A 1 68.75 0.57 37.53
N GLY A 2 68.16 -0.61 37.69
CA GLY A 2 67.24 -0.92 38.78
C GLY A 2 68.00 -1.05 40.09
N ARG A 3 67.77 -0.10 41.02
CA ARG A 3 68.24 -0.21 42.40
C ARG A 3 67.14 -0.89 43.20
N ILE A 4 67.48 -1.98 43.87
CA ILE A 4 66.59 -2.78 44.73
C ILE A 4 65.91 -1.84 45.74
N GLN A 5 64.60 -1.61 45.57
CA GLN A 5 63.74 -0.97 46.58
C GLN A 5 63.42 -2.02 47.63
N SER A 6 64.22 -2.11 48.69
CA SER A 6 63.80 -2.87 49.87
C SER A 6 62.83 -2.00 50.68
N SER A 7 61.62 -2.50 50.95
CA SER A 7 60.62 -1.86 51.82
C SER A 7 61.03 -1.88 53.29
N ILE A 8 62.06 -2.67 53.62
CA ILE A 8 62.63 -2.83 54.95
C ILE A 8 64.06 -2.26 54.95
N GLY A 9 64.41 -1.50 55.98
CA GLY A 9 65.77 -0.99 56.18
C GLY A 9 66.76 -2.15 56.22
N LEU A 10 67.70 -2.19 55.26
CA LEU A 10 68.66 -3.30 55.11
C LEU A 10 69.60 -3.43 56.31
N ILE A 11 69.76 -2.38 57.12
CA ILE A 11 70.68 -2.33 58.25
C ILE A 11 69.92 -2.30 59.58
N THR A 12 68.82 -1.57 59.66
CA THR A 12 68.05 -1.41 60.89
C THR A 12 66.92 -2.43 61.06
N GLY A 13 66.49 -3.10 59.98
CA GLY A 13 65.30 -3.95 59.96
C GLY A 13 63.97 -3.19 60.08
N THR A 14 63.98 -1.86 59.96
CA THR A 14 62.78 -1.02 60.14
C THR A 14 61.87 -1.07 58.91
N ASP A 15 60.54 -1.07 59.12
CA ASP A 15 59.56 -0.98 58.04
C ASP A 15 59.41 0.46 57.53
N ILE A 16 60.32 0.82 56.63
CA ILE A 16 60.36 2.15 56.01
C ILE A 16 59.13 2.34 55.11
N GLY A 17 58.72 1.30 54.38
CA GLY A 17 57.55 1.33 53.51
C GLY A 17 56.28 1.66 54.28
N GLY A 18 55.97 0.88 55.31
CA GLY A 18 54.78 1.08 56.14
C GLY A 18 54.76 2.41 56.89
N THR A 19 55.92 2.89 57.36
CA THR A 19 56.02 4.21 58.02
C THR A 19 55.77 5.36 57.03
N VAL A 20 56.34 5.29 55.83
CA VAL A 20 56.10 6.29 54.78
C VAL A 20 54.63 6.26 54.33
N ASP A 21 54.03 5.08 54.19
CA ASP A 21 52.61 4.93 53.86
C ASP A 21 51.71 5.62 54.90
N GLN A 22 51.98 5.43 56.19
CA GLN A 22 51.24 6.08 57.27
C GLN A 22 51.38 7.61 57.27
N LEU A 23 52.59 8.13 57.01
CA LEU A 23 52.85 9.57 56.92
C LEU A 23 52.18 10.20 55.68
N VAL A 24 52.22 9.51 54.55
CA VAL A 24 51.54 9.93 53.32
C VAL A 24 50.02 9.87 53.52
N ALA A 25 49.48 8.86 54.20
CA ALA A 25 48.05 8.77 54.52
C ALA A 25 47.58 9.91 55.43
N LEU A 26 48.37 10.30 56.45
CA LEU A 26 48.07 11.47 57.29
C LEU A 26 48.06 12.77 56.47
N SER A 27 49.05 12.94 55.60
CA SER A 27 49.18 14.09 54.70
C SER A 27 48.09 14.11 53.62
N GLY A 28 47.52 12.94 53.30
CA GLY A 28 46.46 12.72 52.31
C GLY A 28 45.05 13.09 52.79
N ARG A 29 44.81 13.32 54.08
CA ARG A 29 43.49 13.66 54.63
C ARG A 29 42.74 14.80 53.89
N PRO A 30 43.38 15.91 53.48
CA PRO A 30 42.70 16.96 52.70
C PRO A 30 42.23 16.47 51.33
N ARG A 31 42.98 15.58 50.68
CA ARG A 31 42.61 14.93 49.42
C ARG A 31 41.41 14.01 49.65
N ASP A 32 41.45 13.17 50.68
CA ASP A 32 40.34 12.25 50.98
C ASP A 32 39.03 12.98 51.28
N ARG A 33 39.10 14.12 51.99
CA ARG A 33 37.95 15.01 52.20
C ARG A 33 37.39 15.56 50.89
N LEU A 34 38.25 15.98 49.96
CA LEU A 34 37.82 16.45 48.64
C LEU A 34 37.22 15.32 47.80
N VAL A 35 37.78 14.11 47.85
CA VAL A 35 37.23 12.92 47.18
C VAL A 35 35.82 12.62 47.69
N ASN A 36 35.64 12.56 49.02
CA ASN A 36 34.33 12.31 49.62
C ASN A 36 33.33 13.43 49.28
N SER A 37 33.76 14.70 49.33
CA SER A 37 32.92 15.83 48.92
C SER A 37 32.54 15.76 47.44
N THR A 38 33.44 15.31 46.57
CA THR A 38 33.18 15.19 45.13
C THR A 38 32.21 14.06 44.84
N ALA A 39 32.33 12.93 45.55
CA ALA A 39 31.36 11.83 45.47
C ALA A 39 29.95 12.27 45.87
N LEU A 40 29.81 13.09 46.92
CA LEU A 40 28.52 13.66 47.31
C LEU A 40 27.94 14.60 46.24
N LEU A 41 28.76 15.49 45.66
CA LEU A 41 28.33 16.37 44.57
C LEU A 41 27.90 15.58 43.33
N GLN A 42 28.56 14.46 43.03
CA GLN A 42 28.17 13.56 41.93
C GLN A 42 26.81 12.90 42.21
N GLN A 43 26.56 12.44 43.43
CA GLN A 43 25.24 11.92 43.83
C GLN A 43 24.15 13.01 43.77
N GLU A 44 24.47 14.25 44.16
CA GLU A 44 23.56 15.39 44.07
C GLU A 44 23.20 15.67 42.60
N GLN A 45 24.21 15.68 41.72
CA GLN A 45 24.03 15.85 40.28
C GLN A 45 23.14 14.76 39.68
N GLN A 46 23.35 13.49 40.06
CA GLN A 46 22.50 12.38 39.62
C GLN A 46 21.05 12.55 40.09
N SER A 47 20.86 12.95 41.35
CA SER A 47 19.53 13.18 41.92
C SER A 47 18.80 14.34 41.23
N LEU A 48 19.51 15.39 40.82
CA LEU A 48 18.95 16.48 40.02
C LEU A 48 18.59 16.05 38.60
N ALA A 49 19.39 15.18 37.97
CA ALA A 49 19.06 14.62 36.66
C ALA A 49 17.77 13.77 36.74
N GLU A 50 17.62 12.97 37.79
CA GLU A 50 16.40 12.19 38.04
C GLU A 50 15.18 13.08 38.31
N LEU A 51 15.34 14.18 39.06
CA LEU A 51 14.28 15.19 39.24
C LEU A 51 13.92 15.90 37.94
N THR A 52 14.92 16.22 37.12
CA THR A 52 14.71 16.84 35.79
C THR A 52 13.87 15.90 34.90
N ALA A 53 14.22 14.61 34.88
CA ALA A 53 13.45 13.61 34.16
C ALA A 53 12.01 13.47 34.70
N ALA A 54 11.82 13.50 36.02
CA ALA A 54 10.48 13.45 36.62
C ALA A 54 9.62 14.69 36.27
N VAL A 55 10.23 15.89 36.24
CA VAL A 55 9.56 17.13 35.81
C VAL A 55 9.15 17.04 34.33
N ILE A 56 10.03 16.54 33.46
CA ILE A 56 9.72 16.30 32.04
C ILE A 56 8.62 15.23 31.89
N GLY A 57 8.61 14.20 32.73
CA GLY A 57 7.54 13.19 32.75
C GLY A 57 6.15 13.81 32.97
N VAL A 58 6.03 14.77 33.89
CA VAL A 58 4.79 15.52 34.13
C VAL A 58 4.43 16.38 32.91
N GLN A 59 5.41 17.05 32.30
CA GLN A 59 5.22 17.84 31.08
C GLN A 59 4.64 17.00 29.94
N LEU A 60 5.27 15.86 29.62
CA LEU A 60 4.83 14.96 28.55
C LEU A 60 3.43 14.40 28.82
N ALA A 61 3.12 14.05 30.07
CA ALA A 61 1.78 13.61 30.44
C ALA A 61 0.73 14.72 30.28
N GLY A 62 1.10 15.97 30.58
CA GLY A 62 0.27 17.15 30.30
C GLY A 62 0.07 17.38 28.80
N GLN A 63 1.12 17.24 27.98
CA GLN A 63 1.03 17.38 26.51
C GLN A 63 0.11 16.34 25.87
N LYS A 64 0.06 15.12 26.39
CA LYS A 64 -0.91 14.10 25.93
C LYS A 64 -2.37 14.56 26.11
N LEU A 65 -2.64 15.30 27.19
CA LEU A 65 -3.93 15.96 27.45
C LEU A 65 -4.11 17.27 26.68
N ALA A 66 -3.07 17.80 26.01
CA ALA A 66 -3.21 18.92 25.10
C ALA A 66 -3.69 18.48 23.70
N SER A 67 -3.56 17.18 23.36
CA SER A 67 -3.92 16.70 22.03
C SER A 67 -5.43 16.63 21.85
N THR A 68 -5.97 17.38 20.87
CA THR A 68 -7.36 17.31 20.43
C THR A 68 -7.80 15.89 20.06
N SER A 69 -6.90 15.07 19.49
CA SER A 69 -7.21 13.67 19.14
C SER A 69 -7.58 12.81 20.36
N THR A 70 -7.06 13.15 21.54
CA THR A 70 -7.37 12.46 22.81
C THR A 70 -8.84 12.66 23.19
N PHE A 71 -9.44 13.81 22.90
CA PHE A 71 -10.85 14.12 23.25
C PHE A 71 -11.84 13.74 22.16
N ARG A 72 -11.36 13.62 20.91
CA ARG A 72 -12.16 13.24 19.75
C ARG A 72 -12.10 11.75 19.43
N SER A 73 -11.49 10.94 20.30
CA SER A 73 -11.45 9.49 20.13
C SER A 73 -12.86 8.90 20.05
N LYS A 74 -13.04 7.93 19.17
CA LYS A 74 -14.29 7.22 18.94
C LYS A 74 -14.05 5.73 19.12
N THR A 75 -15.09 5.03 19.56
CA THR A 75 -15.12 3.58 19.54
C THR A 75 -16.32 3.13 18.73
N ALA A 76 -16.17 2.03 17.99
CA ALA A 76 -17.23 1.44 17.21
C ALA A 76 -17.38 -0.03 17.58
N THR A 77 -18.62 -0.46 17.78
CA THR A 77 -18.95 -1.85 18.07
C THR A 77 -19.85 -2.43 16.99
N SER A 78 -19.48 -3.59 16.47
CA SER A 78 -20.27 -4.35 15.51
C SER A 78 -21.17 -5.36 16.21
N SER A 79 -22.43 -5.47 15.78
CA SER A 79 -23.34 -6.53 16.25
C SER A 79 -22.91 -7.94 15.81
N ASN A 80 -22.02 -8.05 14.81
CA ASN A 80 -21.42 -9.31 14.36
C ASN A 80 -19.96 -9.09 13.92
N SER A 81 -19.03 -9.14 14.88
CA SER A 81 -17.59 -8.92 14.64
C SER A 81 -16.85 -10.05 13.92
N GLU A 82 -17.48 -11.23 13.80
CA GLU A 82 -16.97 -12.36 13.01
C GLU A 82 -17.16 -12.12 11.52
N ALA A 83 -18.29 -11.51 11.13
CA ALA A 83 -18.56 -11.15 9.74
C ALA A 83 -17.97 -9.80 9.33
N LEU A 84 -18.08 -8.76 10.19
CA LEU A 84 -17.65 -7.40 9.88
C LEU A 84 -17.07 -6.71 11.12
N SER A 85 -15.79 -6.34 11.06
CA SER A 85 -15.18 -5.47 12.08
C SER A 85 -15.17 -4.01 11.62
N VAL A 86 -15.14 -3.10 12.58
CA VAL A 86 -15.15 -1.65 12.35
C VAL A 86 -14.14 -0.97 13.26
N ILE A 87 -13.49 0.06 12.73
CA ILE A 87 -12.66 1.01 13.47
C ILE A 87 -13.24 2.40 13.23
N ALA A 88 -13.36 3.20 14.28
CA ALA A 88 -13.76 4.59 14.17
C ALA A 88 -12.57 5.51 14.39
N GLY A 89 -12.23 6.29 13.37
CA GLY A 89 -11.30 7.40 13.45
C GLY A 89 -11.91 8.61 14.17
N THR A 90 -11.09 9.63 14.43
CA THR A 90 -11.49 10.84 15.18
C THR A 90 -12.51 11.72 14.45
N LYS A 91 -12.67 11.54 13.13
CA LYS A 91 -13.68 12.21 12.31
C LYS A 91 -15.06 11.50 12.33
N SER A 92 -15.14 10.28 12.86
CA SER A 92 -16.38 9.50 12.86
C SER A 92 -17.47 10.16 13.68
N GLU A 93 -18.68 10.26 13.13
CA GLU A 93 -19.81 10.77 13.89
C GLU A 93 -20.36 9.67 14.82
N ALA A 94 -20.76 10.09 16.02
CA ALA A 94 -21.41 9.17 16.96
C ALA A 94 -22.84 8.89 16.47
N GLY A 95 -23.23 7.62 16.44
CA GLY A 95 -24.49 7.20 15.85
C GLY A 95 -24.56 5.71 15.60
N SER A 96 -25.73 5.29 15.12
CA SER A 96 -26.02 3.92 14.72
C SER A 96 -26.01 3.83 13.19
N TYR A 97 -25.29 2.85 12.67
CA TYR A 97 -25.17 2.59 11.25
C TYR A 97 -25.59 1.16 10.93
N VAL A 98 -26.20 1.00 9.77
CA VAL A 98 -26.65 -0.27 9.26
C VAL A 98 -25.76 -0.67 8.09
N VAL A 99 -25.12 -1.84 8.21
CA VAL A 99 -24.28 -2.44 7.18
C VAL A 99 -24.90 -3.76 6.71
N ARG A 100 -24.99 -3.92 5.39
CA ARG A 100 -25.29 -5.21 4.75
C ARG A 100 -24.10 -5.67 3.96
N THR A 101 -23.71 -6.91 4.19
CA THR A 101 -22.63 -7.54 3.43
C THR A 101 -23.24 -8.12 2.15
N LEU A 102 -22.73 -7.71 0.99
CA LEU A 102 -23.29 -8.11 -0.30
C LEU A 102 -22.41 -9.15 -0.97
N LYS A 103 -21.09 -8.94 -0.92
CA LYS A 103 -20.10 -9.77 -1.59
C LYS A 103 -18.77 -9.70 -0.85
N ALA A 104 -18.06 -10.81 -0.70
CA ALA A 104 -16.69 -10.84 -0.15
C ALA A 104 -15.66 -10.73 -1.26
N ALA A 105 -14.50 -10.16 -0.92
CA ALA A 105 -13.36 -10.11 -1.83
C ALA A 105 -12.80 -11.52 -2.04
N SER A 106 -12.37 -11.81 -3.26
CA SER A 106 -11.58 -13.00 -3.58
C SER A 106 -10.40 -12.61 -4.44
N THR A 107 -9.34 -13.40 -4.34
CA THR A 107 -8.13 -13.27 -5.16
C THR A 107 -8.23 -14.24 -6.33
N HIS A 108 -7.77 -13.80 -7.51
CA HIS A 108 -7.75 -14.65 -8.69
C HIS A 108 -6.71 -15.77 -8.52
N THR A 109 -7.11 -17.02 -8.72
CA THR A 109 -6.23 -18.19 -8.64
C THR A 109 -6.42 -19.11 -9.82
N VAL A 110 -5.33 -19.65 -10.35
CA VAL A 110 -5.29 -20.61 -11.46
C VAL A 110 -4.51 -21.84 -11.02
N GLY A 111 -5.01 -23.04 -11.29
CA GLY A 111 -4.34 -24.31 -10.97
C GLY A 111 -4.24 -25.22 -12.19
N SER A 112 -3.17 -26.00 -12.30
CA SER A 112 -3.05 -27.03 -13.35
C SER A 112 -3.86 -28.27 -12.96
N LEU A 113 -4.70 -28.74 -13.87
CA LEU A 113 -5.33 -30.05 -13.74
C LEU A 113 -4.39 -31.18 -14.16
N GLN A 114 -3.43 -30.89 -15.03
CA GLN A 114 -2.37 -31.84 -15.29
C GLN A 114 -1.53 -32.00 -14.02
N ARG A 115 -1.54 -33.23 -13.49
CA ARG A 115 -0.83 -33.65 -12.30
C ARG A 115 0.38 -34.49 -12.68
N VAL A 116 1.51 -34.27 -12.01
CA VAL A 116 2.75 -35.03 -12.22
C VAL A 116 3.11 -35.82 -10.97
N GLY A 117 3.78 -36.96 -11.14
CA GLY A 117 4.19 -37.80 -9.99
C GLY A 117 5.36 -37.24 -9.16
N SER A 118 5.98 -36.14 -9.60
CA SER A 118 7.13 -35.51 -8.95
C SER A 118 7.25 -34.04 -9.38
N SER A 119 7.50 -33.13 -8.42
CA SER A 119 7.78 -31.71 -8.69
C SER A 119 9.14 -31.46 -9.35
N GLU A 120 10.06 -32.43 -9.27
CA GLU A 120 11.48 -32.32 -9.67
C GLU A 120 11.81 -33.07 -10.97
N SER A 121 10.82 -33.71 -11.59
CA SER A 121 11.04 -34.41 -12.85
C SER A 121 10.81 -33.47 -14.03
N PRO A 122 11.64 -33.55 -15.10
CA PRO A 122 11.44 -32.73 -16.30
C PRO A 122 10.05 -32.92 -16.91
N LEU A 123 9.41 -31.82 -17.27
CA LEU A 123 8.10 -31.80 -17.92
C LEU A 123 8.17 -32.26 -19.38
N GLY A 124 9.33 -32.10 -20.03
CA GLY A 124 9.54 -32.52 -21.42
C GLY A 124 8.95 -31.58 -22.47
N TYR A 125 8.53 -30.37 -22.06
CA TYR A 125 7.92 -29.36 -22.91
C TYR A 125 8.90 -28.26 -23.29
N ALA A 126 8.79 -27.71 -24.50
CA ALA A 126 9.52 -26.50 -24.89
C ALA A 126 8.52 -25.48 -25.44
N GLY A 127 8.62 -24.23 -25.00
CA GLY A 127 7.61 -23.24 -25.33
C GLY A 127 7.72 -21.98 -24.48
N THR A 128 6.67 -21.15 -24.51
CA THR A 128 6.58 -19.91 -23.75
C THR A 128 5.28 -19.85 -22.97
N MET A 129 5.33 -19.33 -21.76
CA MET A 129 4.17 -18.97 -20.95
C MET A 129 4.12 -17.45 -20.81
N ARG A 130 3.00 -16.84 -21.15
CA ARG A 130 2.77 -15.41 -21.05
C ARG A 130 1.66 -15.14 -20.02
N ILE A 131 1.95 -14.38 -18.98
CA ILE A 131 0.98 -13.98 -17.95
C ILE A 131 0.71 -12.48 -18.08
N GLN A 132 -0.54 -12.09 -18.28
CA GLN A 132 -0.91 -10.70 -18.54
C GLN A 132 -2.17 -10.29 -17.76
N PRO A 133 -2.40 -8.99 -17.50
CA PRO A 133 -3.69 -8.51 -16.98
C PRO A 133 -4.86 -8.99 -17.87
N SER A 134 -5.92 -9.59 -17.32
CA SER A 134 -7.02 -10.13 -18.14
C SER A 134 -8.15 -9.14 -18.42
N GLY A 135 -8.74 -9.30 -19.60
CA GLY A 135 -10.09 -8.87 -19.96
C GLY A 135 -11.00 -10.09 -20.17
N GLY A 136 -11.99 -10.26 -19.28
CA GLY A 136 -13.27 -10.97 -19.49
C GLY A 136 -13.29 -12.47 -19.87
N PHE A 137 -13.32 -13.39 -18.88
CA PHE A 137 -13.62 -14.82 -19.09
C PHE A 137 -14.73 -15.34 -18.15
N ILE A 138 -15.39 -16.44 -18.56
CA ILE A 138 -16.23 -17.28 -17.71
C ILE A 138 -15.40 -18.00 -16.65
N ASP A 139 -15.83 -17.83 -15.40
CA ASP A 139 -15.42 -18.67 -14.29
C ASP A 139 -16.32 -19.93 -14.28
N ASP A 140 -15.80 -21.13 -14.02
CA ASP A 140 -16.60 -22.35 -13.86
C ASP A 140 -17.63 -22.21 -12.70
N SER A 141 -17.37 -21.29 -11.77
CA SER A 141 -18.31 -20.87 -10.72
C SER A 141 -19.33 -19.80 -11.16
N ALA A 142 -19.33 -19.41 -12.45
CA ALA A 142 -20.25 -18.41 -12.99
C ALA A 142 -21.69 -18.84 -12.80
N ALA A 143 -22.49 -17.93 -12.25
CA ALA A 143 -23.92 -18.14 -12.09
C ALA A 143 -24.58 -18.23 -13.48
N LEU A 144 -25.37 -19.26 -13.70
CA LEU A 144 -26.11 -19.48 -14.94
C LEU A 144 -26.97 -18.27 -15.34
N ALA A 145 -27.52 -17.56 -14.35
CA ALA A 145 -28.30 -16.34 -14.53
C ALA A 145 -27.51 -15.15 -15.11
N GLY A 146 -26.18 -15.15 -14.99
CA GLY A 146 -25.29 -14.12 -15.52
C GLY A 146 -24.81 -14.38 -16.94
N LEU A 147 -25.10 -15.57 -17.49
CA LEU A 147 -24.64 -16.00 -18.81
C LEU A 147 -25.50 -15.41 -19.93
N ASN A 148 -25.08 -15.61 -21.17
CA ASN A 148 -25.71 -15.11 -22.39
C ASN A 148 -25.95 -13.58 -22.41
N GLY A 149 -25.02 -12.79 -21.88
CA GLY A 149 -25.12 -11.33 -21.77
C GLY A 149 -26.07 -10.88 -20.65
N GLY A 150 -26.19 -11.69 -19.59
CA GLY A 150 -27.14 -11.47 -18.50
C GLY A 150 -28.57 -11.92 -18.78
N ARG A 151 -28.82 -12.63 -19.89
CA ARG A 151 -30.10 -13.29 -20.17
C ARG A 151 -30.32 -14.54 -19.31
N GLY A 152 -29.22 -15.15 -18.88
CA GLY A 152 -29.23 -16.36 -18.10
C GLY A 152 -29.30 -17.64 -18.94
N VAL A 153 -29.48 -18.76 -18.25
CA VAL A 153 -29.79 -20.08 -18.83
C VAL A 153 -31.13 -20.54 -18.28
N GLU A 154 -32.04 -20.94 -19.16
CA GLU A 154 -33.34 -21.47 -18.75
C GLU A 154 -33.21 -22.84 -18.07
N ALA A 155 -33.88 -22.98 -16.92
CA ALA A 155 -33.90 -24.22 -16.14
C ALA A 155 -34.76 -25.29 -16.84
N GLY A 156 -34.15 -26.41 -17.25
CA GLY A 156 -34.84 -27.46 -18.01
C GLY A 156 -34.08 -28.78 -18.01
N LYS A 157 -34.37 -29.65 -18.98
CA LYS A 157 -33.76 -30.99 -19.08
C LYS A 157 -33.11 -31.18 -20.45
N ILE A 158 -32.04 -31.96 -20.48
CA ILE A 158 -31.38 -32.35 -21.73
C ILE A 158 -31.25 -33.88 -21.77
N ARG A 159 -31.28 -34.47 -22.97
CA ARG A 159 -30.90 -35.87 -23.18
C ARG A 159 -29.50 -35.93 -23.76
N LEU A 160 -28.66 -36.77 -23.17
CA LEU A 160 -27.34 -37.07 -23.67
C LEU A 160 -27.34 -38.49 -24.22
N THR A 161 -26.85 -38.70 -25.44
CA THR A 161 -26.68 -40.02 -26.04
C THR A 161 -25.20 -40.26 -26.29
N ASP A 162 -24.63 -41.32 -25.73
CA ASP A 162 -23.26 -41.70 -25.99
C ASP A 162 -23.10 -42.48 -27.29
N ARG A 163 -21.86 -42.85 -27.61
CA ARG A 163 -21.55 -43.49 -28.90
C ARG A 163 -21.84 -44.98 -28.92
N SER A 164 -22.12 -45.61 -27.78
CA SER A 164 -22.77 -46.93 -27.76
C SER A 164 -24.24 -46.87 -28.14
N GLY A 165 -24.84 -45.67 -28.09
CA GLY A 165 -26.27 -45.45 -28.30
C GLY A 165 -27.07 -45.49 -26.99
N ASP A 166 -26.40 -45.59 -25.84
CA ASP A 166 -27.04 -45.45 -24.55
C ASP A 166 -27.34 -43.98 -24.28
N SER A 167 -28.46 -43.67 -23.63
CA SER A 167 -28.88 -42.30 -23.39
C SER A 167 -29.33 -42.09 -21.96
N ALA A 168 -29.00 -40.94 -21.38
CA ALA A 168 -29.49 -40.49 -20.08
C ALA A 168 -30.13 -39.11 -20.19
N GLU A 169 -31.16 -38.89 -19.38
CA GLU A 169 -31.75 -37.56 -19.19
C GLU A 169 -31.04 -36.88 -18.02
N VAL A 170 -30.56 -35.66 -18.25
CA VAL A 170 -29.91 -34.82 -17.24
C VAL A 170 -30.89 -33.73 -16.84
N ASP A 171 -31.21 -33.68 -15.55
CA ASP A 171 -32.10 -32.69 -14.97
C ASP A 171 -31.30 -31.46 -14.52
N LEU A 172 -31.45 -30.36 -15.24
CA LEU A 172 -30.76 -29.09 -14.98
C LEU A 172 -31.72 -28.06 -14.35
N THR A 173 -32.88 -28.49 -13.84
CA THR A 173 -33.88 -27.56 -13.29
C THR A 173 -33.48 -26.96 -11.94
N THR A 174 -32.56 -27.60 -11.22
CA THR A 174 -32.11 -27.15 -9.89
C THR A 174 -30.68 -26.61 -9.85
N VAL A 175 -29.96 -26.67 -10.98
CA VAL A 175 -28.57 -26.18 -11.09
C VAL A 175 -28.53 -24.65 -11.13
N ARG A 176 -27.45 -24.04 -10.65
CA ARG A 176 -27.33 -22.59 -10.49
C ARG A 176 -26.05 -22.01 -11.05
N THR A 177 -24.99 -22.81 -11.15
CA THR A 177 -23.69 -22.42 -11.72
C THR A 177 -23.30 -23.33 -12.88
N ILE A 178 -22.26 -22.95 -13.60
CA ILE A 178 -21.65 -23.83 -14.61
C ILE A 178 -21.12 -25.11 -13.94
N ASP A 179 -20.48 -25.03 -12.77
CA ASP A 179 -20.07 -26.21 -11.99
C ASP A 179 -21.22 -27.21 -11.73
N ASP A 180 -22.40 -26.74 -11.33
CA ASP A 180 -23.56 -27.61 -11.10
C ASP A 180 -24.01 -28.31 -12.40
N VAL A 181 -23.88 -27.64 -13.55
CA VAL A 181 -24.16 -28.23 -14.88
C VAL A 181 -23.13 -29.30 -15.21
N MET A 182 -21.85 -29.04 -14.91
CA MET A 182 -20.78 -30.00 -15.14
C MET A 182 -20.97 -31.25 -14.28
N GLU A 183 -21.32 -31.10 -13.00
CA GLU A 183 -21.60 -32.20 -12.09
C GLU A 183 -22.80 -33.01 -12.57
N ALA A 184 -23.92 -32.35 -12.88
CA ALA A 184 -25.14 -33.02 -13.34
C ALA A 184 -24.93 -33.84 -14.63
N ILE A 185 -24.13 -33.35 -15.57
CA ILE A 185 -23.79 -34.09 -16.79
C ILE A 185 -22.84 -35.26 -16.49
N ASN A 186 -21.83 -35.05 -15.65
CA ASN A 186 -20.84 -36.08 -15.33
C ASN A 186 -21.40 -37.22 -14.46
N ASP A 187 -22.42 -36.94 -13.65
CA ASP A 187 -23.10 -37.92 -12.79
C ASP A 187 -24.20 -38.70 -13.53
N ALA A 188 -24.50 -38.34 -14.78
CA ALA A 188 -25.47 -39.06 -15.58
C ALA A 188 -24.99 -40.50 -15.86
N GLU A 189 -25.88 -41.50 -15.77
CA GLU A 189 -25.58 -42.92 -16.05
C GLU A 189 -25.43 -43.21 -17.57
N VAL A 190 -24.63 -42.40 -18.26
CA VAL A 190 -24.30 -42.50 -19.68
C VAL A 190 -22.80 -42.31 -19.83
N GLY A 191 -22.16 -42.94 -20.82
CA GLY A 191 -20.70 -42.94 -20.95
C GLY A 191 -20.12 -41.60 -21.43
N ILE A 192 -20.53 -40.46 -20.86
CA ILE A 192 -20.16 -39.11 -21.29
C ILE A 192 -19.56 -38.34 -20.11
N LYS A 193 -18.47 -37.61 -20.35
CA LYS A 193 -17.81 -36.70 -19.41
C LYS A 193 -17.87 -35.27 -19.94
N ALA A 194 -18.44 -34.35 -19.16
CA ALA A 194 -18.39 -32.93 -19.40
C ALA A 194 -17.16 -32.25 -18.75
N ALA A 195 -16.52 -31.32 -19.44
CA ALA A 195 -15.54 -30.37 -18.91
C ALA A 195 -15.80 -28.97 -19.49
N THR A 196 -15.62 -27.90 -18.72
CA THR A 196 -15.59 -26.54 -19.24
C THR A 196 -14.30 -26.30 -20.01
N VAL A 197 -14.39 -25.48 -21.06
CA VAL A 197 -13.28 -25.16 -21.98
C VAL A 197 -13.54 -23.76 -22.53
N GLY A 198 -12.78 -22.77 -22.07
CA GLY A 198 -13.10 -21.37 -22.35
C GLY A 198 -14.49 -21.04 -21.82
N ASP A 199 -15.33 -20.41 -22.65
CA ASP A 199 -16.70 -20.02 -22.30
C ASP A 199 -17.74 -21.11 -22.63
N ALA A 200 -17.33 -22.36 -22.90
CA ALA A 200 -18.20 -23.42 -23.39
C ALA A 200 -18.07 -24.76 -22.63
N ILE A 201 -19.07 -25.64 -22.80
CA ILE A 201 -19.10 -26.98 -22.20
C ILE A 201 -18.69 -28.04 -23.23
N ARG A 202 -17.70 -28.87 -22.91
CA ARG A 202 -17.19 -30.00 -23.71
C ARG A 202 -17.63 -31.34 -23.18
N LEU A 203 -18.30 -32.13 -24.01
CA LEU A 203 -18.71 -33.51 -23.76
C LEU A 203 -17.73 -34.50 -24.39
N THR A 204 -17.39 -35.57 -23.66
CA THR A 204 -16.45 -36.62 -24.05
C THR A 204 -17.09 -37.98 -23.83
N ASP A 205 -17.36 -38.73 -24.90
CA ASP A 205 -17.72 -40.14 -24.82
C ASP A 205 -16.53 -40.99 -24.33
N LEU A 206 -16.77 -41.83 -23.33
CA LEU A 206 -15.81 -42.72 -22.69
C LEU A 206 -15.97 -44.17 -23.15
N THR A 207 -16.97 -44.46 -23.98
CA THR A 207 -17.33 -45.83 -24.38
C THR A 207 -16.42 -46.37 -25.48
N GLY A 208 -15.86 -45.47 -26.31
CA GLY A 208 -15.02 -45.83 -27.46
C GLY A 208 -15.80 -46.52 -28.59
N SER A 209 -17.14 -46.51 -28.51
CA SER A 209 -18.03 -47.11 -29.50
C SER A 209 -18.26 -46.16 -30.68
N THR A 210 -18.89 -46.69 -31.73
CA THR A 210 -19.23 -45.97 -32.97
C THR A 210 -20.64 -46.33 -33.47
N VAL A 211 -21.44 -46.97 -32.62
CA VAL A 211 -22.79 -47.45 -32.96
C VAL A 211 -23.77 -46.28 -33.14
N SER A 212 -23.54 -45.20 -32.40
CA SER A 212 -24.27 -43.94 -32.51
C SER A 212 -23.29 -42.76 -32.52
N ASN A 213 -23.82 -41.58 -32.87
CA ASN A 213 -23.16 -40.31 -32.60
C ASN A 213 -23.31 -39.93 -31.13
N LEU A 214 -22.39 -39.10 -30.63
CA LEU A 214 -22.56 -38.36 -29.38
C LEU A 214 -23.60 -37.26 -29.63
N LYS A 215 -24.73 -37.31 -28.91
CA LYS A 215 -25.86 -36.39 -29.12
C LYS A 215 -26.27 -35.65 -27.87
N VAL A 216 -26.73 -34.42 -28.05
CA VAL A 216 -27.47 -33.65 -27.04
C VAL A 216 -28.81 -33.23 -27.61
N GLU A 217 -29.89 -33.61 -26.95
CA GLU A 217 -31.25 -33.21 -27.30
C GLU A 217 -31.83 -32.32 -26.20
N GLN A 218 -32.55 -31.27 -26.59
CA GLN A 218 -33.37 -30.51 -25.66
C GLN A 218 -34.62 -31.33 -25.28
N LEU A 219 -34.98 -31.37 -24.00
CA LEU A 219 -36.20 -32.00 -23.52
C LEU A 219 -37.12 -30.95 -22.89
N GLY A 220 -38.30 -30.77 -23.47
CA GLY A 220 -39.27 -29.77 -23.03
C GLY A 220 -39.36 -28.58 -23.99
N ASP A 221 -39.98 -27.49 -23.53
CA ASP A 221 -40.14 -26.25 -24.29
C ASP A 221 -39.06 -25.20 -23.93
N GLU A 222 -38.23 -25.48 -22.92
CA GLU A 222 -37.13 -24.64 -22.45
C GLU A 222 -35.93 -24.67 -23.41
N GLU A 223 -35.12 -23.61 -23.46
CA GLU A 223 -33.93 -23.52 -24.34
C GLU A 223 -32.60 -23.93 -23.66
N THR A 224 -32.66 -24.72 -22.59
CA THR A 224 -31.50 -25.06 -21.72
C THR A 224 -30.23 -25.52 -22.44
N ALA A 225 -30.32 -26.46 -23.38
CA ALA A 225 -29.19 -26.92 -24.17
C ALA A 225 -28.65 -25.80 -25.06
N ALA A 226 -29.51 -24.92 -25.59
CA ALA A 226 -29.10 -23.83 -26.46
C ALA A 226 -28.41 -22.73 -25.64
N ASP A 227 -28.97 -22.41 -24.48
CA ASP A 227 -28.42 -21.49 -23.50
C ASP A 227 -27.11 -21.96 -22.85
N LEU A 228 -26.84 -23.28 -22.85
CA LEU A 228 -25.57 -23.89 -22.44
C LEU A 228 -24.62 -24.14 -23.61
N GLY A 229 -25.03 -23.74 -24.82
CA GLY A 229 -24.30 -23.95 -26.05
C GLY A 229 -24.21 -25.41 -26.50
N LEU A 230 -24.86 -26.34 -25.83
CA LEU A 230 -24.85 -27.77 -26.14
C LEU A 230 -25.88 -28.18 -27.21
N TRP A 231 -26.79 -27.29 -27.62
CA TRP A 231 -27.84 -27.62 -28.58
C TRP A 231 -27.31 -27.90 -29.99
N GLY A 232 -27.86 -28.94 -30.63
CA GLY A 232 -27.47 -29.34 -31.98
C GLY A 232 -26.27 -30.27 -32.06
N ILE A 233 -25.70 -30.69 -30.93
CA ILE A 233 -24.67 -31.73 -30.88
C ILE A 233 -25.26 -33.06 -31.38
N ASP A 234 -24.77 -33.53 -32.54
CA ASP A 234 -25.03 -34.87 -33.10
C ASP A 234 -23.81 -35.29 -33.93
N HIS A 235 -22.71 -35.67 -33.26
CA HIS A 235 -21.43 -35.86 -33.92
C HIS A 235 -20.89 -37.30 -33.84
N ALA A 236 -20.28 -37.73 -34.94
CA ALA A 236 -19.55 -38.99 -35.02
C ALA A 236 -18.18 -38.97 -34.31
N SER A 237 -17.93 -38.01 -33.41
CA SER A 237 -16.74 -37.87 -32.57
C SER A 237 -16.98 -38.33 -31.12
N SER A 238 -15.93 -38.85 -30.48
CA SER A 238 -15.91 -39.11 -29.02
C SER A 238 -15.75 -37.86 -28.17
N THR A 239 -15.60 -36.67 -28.76
CA THR A 239 -15.54 -35.42 -28.01
C THR A 239 -16.13 -34.27 -28.82
N VAL A 240 -16.98 -33.46 -28.19
CA VAL A 240 -17.67 -32.31 -28.79
C VAL A 240 -17.69 -31.17 -27.77
N THR A 241 -17.34 -29.94 -28.16
CA THR A 241 -17.57 -28.74 -27.32
C THR A 241 -18.70 -27.94 -27.92
N GLY A 242 -19.60 -27.50 -27.05
CA GLY A 242 -20.71 -26.62 -27.41
C GLY A 242 -20.28 -25.20 -27.77
N PHE A 243 -21.28 -24.34 -27.90
CA PHE A 243 -21.17 -22.92 -28.14
C PHE A 243 -20.74 -22.16 -26.87
N ASP A 244 -20.12 -21.00 -27.06
CA ASP A 244 -19.59 -20.11 -26.02
C ASP A 244 -20.75 -19.34 -25.45
N LEU A 245 -20.74 -19.23 -24.13
CA LEU A 245 -21.74 -18.52 -23.36
C LEU A 245 -21.27 -17.07 -23.24
N ASP A 246 -22.13 -16.12 -23.61
CA ASP A 246 -21.75 -14.70 -23.56
C ASP A 246 -21.73 -14.25 -22.10
N VAL A 247 -20.61 -13.78 -21.57
CA VAL A 247 -20.55 -13.31 -20.17
C VAL A 247 -20.27 -11.83 -20.11
N PRO A 248 -21.04 -11.07 -19.28
CA PRO A 248 -20.87 -9.63 -19.20
C PRO A 248 -19.44 -9.30 -18.74
N ALA A 249 -18.62 -8.87 -19.69
CA ALA A 249 -17.24 -8.53 -19.43
C ALA A 249 -17.14 -7.11 -18.85
N THR A 250 -16.33 -7.00 -17.80
CA THR A 250 -15.61 -5.79 -17.45
C THR A 250 -14.60 -5.48 -18.57
N THR A 251 -15.03 -4.63 -19.51
CA THR A 251 -14.25 -3.60 -20.24
C THR A 251 -12.99 -3.94 -21.07
N LEU A 252 -12.64 -5.20 -21.36
CA LEU A 252 -11.44 -5.50 -22.20
C LEU A 252 -11.60 -6.66 -23.21
N ALA A 253 -12.83 -7.08 -23.55
CA ALA A 253 -13.02 -8.17 -24.51
C ALA A 253 -12.52 -7.79 -25.92
N LEU A 254 -11.72 -8.68 -26.54
CA LEU A 254 -11.33 -8.54 -27.95
C LEU A 254 -12.55 -8.56 -28.87
N ARG A 255 -13.65 -9.23 -28.49
CA ARG A 255 -14.90 -9.26 -29.27
C ARG A 255 -15.56 -7.88 -29.30
N GLY A 256 -15.63 -7.28 -30.49
CA GLY A 256 -16.15 -5.92 -30.70
C GLY A 256 -15.08 -4.83 -30.64
N ALA A 257 -13.81 -5.18 -30.39
CA ALA A 257 -12.69 -4.25 -30.52
C ALA A 257 -12.62 -3.71 -31.94
N ALA A 258 -12.42 -2.39 -32.08
CA ALA A 258 -12.25 -1.77 -33.38
C ALA A 258 -11.00 -2.34 -34.06
N LEU A 259 -11.06 -2.64 -35.36
CA LEU A 259 -9.90 -3.19 -36.07
C LEU A 259 -8.69 -2.24 -36.06
N SER A 260 -8.92 -0.94 -35.87
CA SER A 260 -7.88 0.07 -35.69
C SER A 260 -7.11 -0.05 -34.36
N GLU A 261 -7.66 -0.73 -33.36
CA GLU A 261 -7.01 -0.94 -32.07
C GLU A 261 -6.08 -2.15 -32.08
N LEU A 262 -6.10 -2.97 -33.13
CA LEU A 262 -5.33 -4.20 -33.25
C LEU A 262 -3.93 -3.92 -33.80
N ASN A 263 -3.04 -4.92 -33.72
CA ASN A 263 -1.65 -4.82 -34.14
C ASN A 263 -0.93 -3.60 -33.53
N GLY A 264 -1.04 -3.46 -32.20
CA GLY A 264 -0.47 -2.34 -31.46
C GLY A 264 -1.17 -1.00 -31.70
N GLY A 265 -2.37 -1.00 -32.30
CA GLY A 265 -3.09 0.19 -32.71
C GLY A 265 -2.69 0.74 -34.08
N GLN A 266 -1.92 -0.03 -34.87
CA GLN A 266 -1.70 0.23 -36.29
C GLN A 266 -2.91 -0.20 -37.15
N GLY A 267 -3.71 -1.11 -36.60
CA GLY A 267 -4.82 -1.77 -37.25
C GLY A 267 -4.41 -2.86 -38.23
N LEU A 268 -5.40 -3.62 -38.69
CA LEU A 268 -5.18 -4.79 -39.58
C LEU A 268 -5.09 -4.44 -41.08
N GLY A 269 -5.01 -3.15 -41.43
CA GLY A 269 -4.99 -2.71 -42.83
C GLY A 269 -6.32 -2.94 -43.57
N SER A 270 -6.28 -3.04 -44.90
CA SER A 270 -7.45 -3.36 -45.73
C SER A 270 -7.59 -4.87 -45.87
N LEU A 271 -8.67 -5.44 -45.33
CA LEU A 271 -8.98 -6.86 -45.42
C LEU A 271 -9.73 -7.18 -46.73
N THR A 272 -9.53 -8.39 -47.27
CA THR A 272 -10.26 -8.88 -48.44
C THR A 272 -10.96 -10.22 -48.15
N ASN A 273 -10.68 -11.27 -48.92
CA ASN A 273 -11.30 -12.59 -48.76
C ASN A 273 -10.43 -13.52 -47.93
N LEU A 274 -11.06 -14.23 -46.99
CA LEU A 274 -10.49 -15.33 -46.23
C LEU A 274 -10.99 -16.66 -46.81
N ASP A 275 -10.09 -17.48 -47.34
CA ASP A 275 -10.41 -18.79 -47.92
C ASP A 275 -10.33 -19.88 -46.83
N LEU A 276 -11.48 -20.51 -46.57
CA LEU A 276 -11.65 -21.56 -45.56
C LEU A 276 -11.86 -22.91 -46.25
N THR A 277 -11.12 -23.94 -45.85
CA THR A 277 -11.30 -25.34 -46.30
C THR A 277 -11.34 -26.27 -45.09
N LEU A 278 -12.45 -26.97 -44.89
CA LEU A 278 -12.64 -27.92 -43.78
C LEU A 278 -12.04 -29.30 -44.10
N ALA A 279 -11.87 -30.10 -43.05
CA ALA A 279 -11.34 -31.46 -43.12
C ALA A 279 -12.23 -32.42 -43.92
N ASP A 280 -13.51 -32.11 -44.15
CA ASP A 280 -14.39 -32.86 -45.05
C ASP A 280 -14.22 -32.49 -46.53
N GLY A 281 -13.38 -31.48 -46.83
CA GLY A 281 -13.09 -30.97 -48.16
C GLY A 281 -14.03 -29.87 -48.65
N THR A 282 -15.02 -29.46 -47.85
CA THR A 282 -15.85 -28.29 -48.16
C THR A 282 -15.04 -27.00 -48.02
N ASN A 283 -15.34 -26.00 -48.84
CA ASN A 283 -14.64 -24.71 -48.83
C ASN A 283 -15.58 -23.53 -49.11
N ALA A 284 -15.19 -22.36 -48.60
CA ALA A 284 -15.89 -21.09 -48.82
C ALA A 284 -14.89 -19.92 -48.72
N ALA A 285 -15.18 -18.84 -49.44
CA ALA A 285 -14.47 -17.57 -49.31
C ALA A 285 -15.33 -16.58 -48.52
N VAL A 286 -14.77 -16.01 -47.46
CA VAL A 286 -15.45 -15.06 -46.56
C VAL A 286 -14.93 -13.65 -46.84
N ASP A 287 -15.82 -12.73 -47.22
CA ASP A 287 -15.48 -11.33 -47.46
C ASP A 287 -15.42 -10.54 -46.15
N LEU A 288 -14.23 -10.07 -45.78
CA LEU A 288 -13.97 -9.27 -44.59
C LEU A 288 -13.80 -7.78 -44.88
N SER A 289 -13.95 -7.34 -46.14
CA SER A 289 -13.66 -5.95 -46.56
C SER A 289 -14.56 -4.88 -45.93
N SER A 290 -15.70 -5.28 -45.38
CA SER A 290 -16.64 -4.40 -44.69
C SER A 290 -16.55 -4.45 -43.16
N ALA A 291 -15.71 -5.32 -42.60
CA ALA A 291 -15.57 -5.44 -41.15
C ALA A 291 -14.84 -4.21 -40.56
N THR A 292 -15.38 -3.70 -39.46
CA THR A 292 -14.89 -2.54 -38.70
C THR A 292 -14.45 -2.91 -37.29
N ASN A 293 -14.88 -4.06 -36.81
CA ASN A 293 -14.51 -4.62 -35.51
C ASN A 293 -14.37 -6.15 -35.60
N THR A 294 -13.76 -6.74 -34.59
CA THR A 294 -13.51 -8.19 -34.51
C THR A 294 -14.77 -9.04 -34.40
N ALA A 295 -15.88 -8.50 -33.88
CA ALA A 295 -17.15 -9.24 -33.79
C ALA A 295 -17.72 -9.48 -35.20
N GLU A 296 -17.61 -8.50 -36.08
CA GLU A 296 -18.01 -8.63 -37.49
C GLU A 296 -17.19 -9.66 -38.26
N ILE A 297 -15.88 -9.82 -37.95
CA ILE A 297 -15.04 -10.87 -38.54
C ILE A 297 -15.53 -12.26 -38.09
N VAL A 298 -15.79 -12.42 -36.79
CA VAL A 298 -16.34 -13.66 -36.21
C VAL A 298 -17.69 -14.01 -36.83
N ASP A 299 -18.58 -13.03 -36.94
CA ASP A 299 -19.90 -13.20 -37.54
C ASP A 299 -19.80 -13.57 -39.03
N ALA A 300 -18.89 -12.95 -39.78
CA ALA A 300 -18.67 -13.25 -41.20
C ALA A 300 -18.17 -14.69 -41.42
N MET A 301 -17.24 -15.17 -40.59
CA MET A 301 -16.76 -16.56 -40.66
C MET A 301 -17.87 -17.56 -40.32
N ASN A 302 -18.65 -17.29 -39.27
CA ASN A 302 -19.79 -18.14 -38.89
C ASN A 302 -20.92 -18.13 -39.93
N ALA A 303 -21.07 -17.04 -40.69
CA ALA A 303 -22.03 -16.92 -41.78
C ALA A 303 -21.56 -17.54 -43.12
N SER A 304 -20.36 -18.15 -43.16
CA SER A 304 -19.77 -18.74 -44.38
C SER A 304 -20.58 -19.90 -44.99
N GLY A 305 -21.48 -20.53 -44.22
CA GLY A 305 -22.24 -21.71 -44.62
C GLY A 305 -21.47 -23.03 -44.50
N LEU A 306 -20.23 -22.99 -43.99
CA LEU A 306 -19.44 -24.16 -43.65
C LEU A 306 -19.79 -24.69 -42.24
N ALA A 307 -19.54 -25.98 -42.00
CA ALA A 307 -19.70 -26.60 -40.69
C ALA A 307 -18.50 -26.25 -39.78
N LEU A 308 -18.39 -24.98 -39.41
CA LEU A 308 -17.35 -24.44 -38.54
C LEU A 308 -17.92 -23.52 -37.48
N ILE A 309 -17.12 -23.25 -36.45
CA ILE A 309 -17.42 -22.27 -35.40
C ILE A 309 -16.20 -21.38 -35.23
N ALA A 310 -16.30 -20.12 -35.61
CA ALA A 310 -15.27 -19.10 -35.40
C ALA A 310 -15.64 -18.23 -34.20
N ARG A 311 -14.66 -17.89 -33.36
CA ARG A 311 -14.78 -17.06 -32.15
C ARG A 311 -13.48 -16.37 -31.80
N VAL A 312 -13.45 -15.63 -30.69
CA VAL A 312 -12.20 -15.22 -30.04
C VAL A 312 -11.58 -16.44 -29.34
N ASN A 313 -10.25 -16.52 -29.23
CA ASN A 313 -9.55 -17.63 -28.58
C ASN A 313 -9.63 -17.56 -27.04
N ASP A 314 -9.26 -18.66 -26.38
CA ASP A 314 -9.33 -18.78 -24.91
C ASP A 314 -8.41 -17.78 -24.17
N ALA A 315 -7.44 -17.19 -24.87
CA ALA A 315 -6.56 -16.15 -24.34
C ALA A 315 -7.16 -14.73 -24.49
N GLY A 316 -8.29 -14.58 -25.19
CA GLY A 316 -8.92 -13.28 -25.43
C GLY A 316 -8.09 -12.38 -26.35
N THR A 317 -7.11 -12.93 -27.06
CA THR A 317 -6.08 -12.20 -27.80
C THR A 317 -6.18 -12.37 -29.30
N GLY A 318 -6.77 -13.46 -29.77
CA GLY A 318 -6.89 -13.77 -31.20
C GLY A 318 -8.20 -14.45 -31.54
N PHE A 319 -8.29 -15.03 -32.73
CA PHE A 319 -9.46 -15.83 -33.13
C PHE A 319 -9.20 -17.31 -32.92
N ARG A 320 -10.25 -18.09 -32.70
CA ARG A 320 -10.24 -19.54 -32.68
C ARG A 320 -11.31 -20.02 -33.63
N VAL A 321 -10.93 -20.87 -34.58
CA VAL A 321 -11.86 -21.48 -35.52
C VAL A 321 -11.83 -22.97 -35.33
N ARG A 322 -13.00 -23.56 -35.15
CA ARG A 322 -13.19 -24.99 -35.00
C ARG A 322 -13.91 -25.56 -36.20
N ASP A 323 -13.31 -26.55 -36.83
CA ASP A 323 -13.98 -27.41 -37.78
C ASP A 323 -14.89 -28.42 -37.04
N VAL A 324 -16.18 -28.43 -37.36
CA VAL A 324 -17.17 -29.37 -36.82
C VAL A 324 -17.78 -30.28 -37.90
N SER A 325 -17.21 -30.29 -39.11
CA SER A 325 -17.64 -31.12 -40.24
C SER A 325 -17.43 -32.63 -40.01
N GLY A 326 -16.47 -33.01 -39.17
CA GLY A 326 -16.14 -34.41 -38.87
C GLY A 326 -15.34 -35.13 -39.97
N GLY A 327 -14.77 -34.38 -40.94
CA GLY A 327 -13.88 -34.95 -41.95
C GLY A 327 -12.49 -35.32 -41.43
N SER A 328 -11.71 -36.02 -42.27
CA SER A 328 -10.37 -36.54 -41.92
C SER A 328 -9.21 -35.92 -42.72
N GLY A 329 -9.51 -34.93 -43.56
CA GLY A 329 -8.54 -34.10 -44.27
C GLY A 329 -7.93 -33.01 -43.38
N SER A 330 -7.15 -32.11 -43.98
CA SER A 330 -6.60 -30.96 -43.27
C SER A 330 -7.61 -29.81 -43.21
N PHE A 331 -7.69 -29.15 -42.05
CA PHE A 331 -8.39 -27.89 -41.88
C PHE A 331 -7.42 -26.74 -42.20
N THR A 332 -7.78 -25.92 -43.19
CA THR A 332 -6.90 -24.85 -43.72
C THR A 332 -7.66 -23.53 -43.80
N ILE A 333 -7.02 -22.48 -43.31
CA ILE A 333 -7.44 -21.08 -43.48
C ILE A 333 -6.29 -20.34 -44.16
N SER A 334 -6.58 -19.61 -45.24
CA SER A 334 -5.58 -18.88 -46.02
C SER A 334 -6.19 -17.68 -46.76
N SER A 335 -5.38 -16.87 -47.43
CA SER A 335 -5.83 -15.81 -48.33
C SER A 335 -4.85 -15.63 -49.49
N LEU A 336 -5.29 -14.98 -50.57
CA LEU A 336 -4.42 -14.61 -51.69
C LEU A 336 -3.48 -13.42 -51.39
N ASP A 337 -3.84 -12.62 -50.38
CA ASP A 337 -3.06 -11.51 -49.82
C ASP A 337 -2.75 -11.78 -48.34
N ASP A 338 -2.36 -10.74 -47.59
CA ASP A 338 -1.99 -10.86 -46.18
C ASP A 338 -3.20 -10.88 -45.22
N THR A 339 -4.44 -10.99 -45.71
CA THR A 339 -5.67 -10.95 -44.88
C THR A 339 -5.65 -12.02 -43.79
N ALA A 340 -5.40 -13.28 -44.15
CA ALA A 340 -5.37 -14.42 -43.23
C ALA A 340 -4.28 -14.26 -42.15
N ALA A 341 -3.10 -13.79 -42.55
CA ALA A 341 -2.01 -13.50 -41.62
C ALA A 341 -2.35 -12.31 -40.70
N SER A 342 -3.00 -11.27 -41.23
CA SER A 342 -3.38 -10.07 -40.49
C SER A 342 -4.45 -10.35 -39.44
N VAL A 343 -5.38 -11.28 -39.69
CA VAL A 343 -6.34 -11.76 -38.70
C VAL A 343 -5.79 -12.92 -37.85
N GLY A 344 -4.51 -13.27 -37.99
CA GLY A 344 -3.82 -14.29 -37.20
C GLY A 344 -4.27 -15.72 -37.49
N LEU A 345 -4.88 -16.01 -38.63
CA LEU A 345 -5.48 -17.33 -38.94
C LEU A 345 -4.80 -18.08 -40.10
N ASP A 346 -3.69 -17.60 -40.67
CA ASP A 346 -3.01 -18.28 -41.79
C ASP A 346 -2.31 -19.58 -41.34
N ALA A 347 -3.04 -20.69 -41.36
CA ALA A 347 -2.54 -21.97 -40.90
C ALA A 347 -3.27 -23.17 -41.53
N SER A 348 -2.59 -24.33 -41.48
CA SER A 348 -3.13 -25.62 -41.86
C SER A 348 -2.84 -26.66 -40.78
N THR A 349 -3.86 -27.31 -40.25
CA THR A 349 -3.74 -28.30 -39.17
C THR A 349 -4.53 -29.58 -39.47
N THR A 350 -4.17 -30.68 -38.80
CA THR A 350 -4.99 -31.92 -38.74
C THR A 350 -5.89 -31.96 -37.51
N ASP A 351 -5.73 -31.03 -36.58
CA ASP A 351 -6.62 -30.87 -35.44
C ASP A 351 -7.93 -30.20 -35.86
N SER A 352 -9.02 -30.48 -35.15
CA SER A 352 -10.31 -29.83 -35.43
C SER A 352 -10.36 -28.37 -34.99
N ILE A 353 -9.30 -27.85 -34.37
CA ILE A 353 -9.24 -26.50 -33.80
C ILE A 353 -7.99 -25.83 -34.35
N LEU A 354 -8.17 -24.63 -34.86
CA LEU A 354 -7.12 -23.71 -35.25
C LEU A 354 -7.23 -22.50 -34.31
N ILE A 355 -6.22 -22.31 -33.46
CA ILE A 355 -6.07 -21.13 -32.62
C ILE A 355 -5.20 -20.16 -33.40
N GLY A 356 -5.75 -18.99 -33.65
CA GLY A 356 -5.05 -17.89 -34.29
C GLY A 356 -4.16 -17.12 -33.34
N ASP A 357 -3.21 -16.41 -33.94
CA ASP A 357 -2.22 -15.59 -33.26
C ASP A 357 -2.87 -14.44 -32.48
N ASN A 358 -2.13 -13.94 -31.48
CA ASN A 358 -2.49 -12.74 -30.75
C ASN A 358 -2.57 -11.52 -31.69
N LEU A 359 -3.73 -10.86 -31.74
CA LEU A 359 -4.01 -9.67 -32.54
C LEU A 359 -3.47 -8.38 -31.90
N ASN A 360 -2.78 -8.47 -30.76
CA ASN A 360 -2.08 -7.37 -30.09
C ASN A 360 -2.95 -6.12 -29.95
N ARG A 361 -4.11 -6.25 -29.30
CA ARG A 361 -4.99 -5.10 -29.05
C ARG A 361 -4.26 -4.09 -28.18
N LYS A 362 -4.23 -2.83 -28.63
CA LYS A 362 -3.62 -1.72 -27.92
C LYS A 362 -4.29 -1.52 -26.55
N THR A 363 -3.48 -1.60 -25.51
CA THR A 363 -3.85 -1.36 -24.11
C THR A 363 -3.12 -0.14 -23.53
N VAL A 364 -2.02 0.29 -24.16
CA VAL A 364 -1.23 1.45 -23.77
C VAL A 364 -1.17 2.45 -24.92
N ASP A 365 -1.43 3.72 -24.61
CA ASP A 365 -1.25 4.85 -25.50
C ASP A 365 -0.43 5.96 -24.84
N SER A 366 -0.25 7.08 -25.54
CA SER A 366 0.53 8.22 -25.04
C SER A 366 -0.10 8.92 -23.83
N SER A 367 -1.42 8.80 -23.63
CA SER A 367 -2.15 9.37 -22.49
C SER A 367 -2.21 8.44 -21.29
N THR A 368 -1.92 7.14 -21.46
CA THR A 368 -1.88 6.18 -20.35
C THR A 368 -0.97 6.68 -19.23
N LEU A 369 -1.50 6.77 -18.01
CA LEU A 369 -0.73 7.14 -16.84
C LEU A 369 0.22 6.01 -16.45
N LEU A 370 1.42 6.38 -16.03
CA LEU A 370 2.42 5.44 -15.54
C LEU A 370 1.98 4.75 -14.25
N ALA A 371 1.07 5.36 -13.49
CA ALA A 371 0.45 4.78 -12.31
C ALA A 371 -0.58 3.68 -12.66
N ASP A 372 -1.14 3.69 -13.87
CA ASP A 372 -2.16 2.73 -14.31
C ASP A 372 -1.56 1.48 -14.94
N LEU A 373 -0.28 1.53 -15.30
CA LEU A 373 0.48 0.37 -15.79
C LEU A 373 0.53 -0.73 -14.72
N ASN A 374 0.76 -1.96 -15.17
CA ASN A 374 0.93 -3.13 -14.30
C ASN A 374 -0.28 -3.36 -13.36
N GLN A 375 -1.49 -3.38 -13.94
CA GLN A 375 -2.77 -3.49 -13.20
C GLN A 375 -3.02 -2.35 -12.21
N GLY A 376 -2.56 -1.13 -12.51
CA GLY A 376 -2.66 0.00 -11.58
C GLY A 376 -1.76 -0.12 -10.35
N SER A 377 -0.74 -0.98 -10.39
CA SER A 377 0.36 -0.96 -9.42
C SER A 377 1.34 0.17 -9.72
N GLY A 378 1.31 0.67 -10.95
CA GLY A 378 2.19 1.69 -11.47
C GLY A 378 3.60 1.17 -11.74
N ILE A 379 4.51 2.11 -11.89
CA ILE A 379 5.95 1.87 -11.98
C ILE A 379 6.68 2.68 -10.91
N ASP A 380 7.86 2.24 -10.50
CA ASP A 380 8.72 3.05 -9.64
C ASP A 380 9.05 4.39 -10.31
N THR A 381 8.97 5.49 -9.55
CA THR A 381 9.22 6.86 -10.04
C THR A 381 10.69 7.27 -9.96
N GLY A 382 11.59 6.28 -9.82
CA GLY A 382 13.03 6.44 -9.74
C GLY A 382 13.68 6.88 -11.05
N SER A 383 14.93 6.46 -11.24
CA SER A 383 15.70 6.79 -12.44
C SER A 383 16.38 5.57 -13.01
N PHE A 384 16.63 5.62 -14.32
CA PHE A 384 17.38 4.61 -15.05
C PHE A 384 18.30 5.27 -16.07
N THR A 385 19.32 4.54 -16.50
CA THR A 385 20.27 4.95 -17.53
C THR A 385 20.12 4.12 -18.78
N ILE A 386 20.29 4.76 -19.94
CA ILE A 386 20.29 4.15 -21.26
C ILE A 386 21.68 4.37 -21.86
N THR A 387 22.35 3.30 -22.29
CA THR A 387 23.64 3.35 -22.98
C THR A 387 23.45 2.84 -24.40
N ASP A 388 23.72 3.66 -25.42
CA ASP A 388 23.59 3.24 -26.83
C ASP A 388 24.79 2.38 -27.30
N SER A 389 24.72 1.83 -28.52
CA SER A 389 25.83 1.05 -29.11
C SER A 389 27.13 1.85 -29.32
N ALA A 390 27.08 3.18 -29.34
CA ALA A 390 28.26 4.05 -29.42
C ALA A 390 28.87 4.34 -28.03
N GLY A 391 28.23 3.89 -26.95
CA GLY A 391 28.64 4.09 -25.56
C GLY A 391 28.23 5.44 -24.97
N ILE A 392 27.30 6.16 -25.61
CA ILE A 392 26.73 7.39 -25.05
C ILE A 392 25.67 7.02 -24.03
N VAL A 393 25.77 7.61 -22.84
CA VAL A 393 24.86 7.36 -21.72
C VAL A 393 23.91 8.54 -21.56
N GLY A 394 22.60 8.26 -21.54
CA GLY A 394 21.54 9.15 -21.12
C GLY A 394 20.89 8.64 -19.83
N ALA A 395 20.26 9.54 -19.06
CA ALA A 395 19.54 9.18 -17.85
C ALA A 395 18.16 9.84 -17.86
N VAL A 396 17.16 9.12 -17.37
CA VAL A 396 15.79 9.63 -17.19
C VAL A 396 15.43 9.52 -15.71
N ASN A 397 14.85 10.57 -15.13
CA ASN A 397 14.35 10.56 -13.76
C ASN A 397 12.89 11.04 -13.72
N LEU A 398 11.95 10.11 -13.52
CA LEU A 398 10.53 10.42 -13.64
C LEU A 398 10.06 11.42 -12.59
N LYS A 399 10.53 11.28 -11.34
CA LYS A 399 10.13 12.17 -10.25
C LYS A 399 10.67 13.59 -10.42
N VAL A 400 11.92 13.74 -10.84
CA VAL A 400 12.56 15.06 -11.02
C VAL A 400 12.01 15.76 -12.26
N GLU A 401 11.73 15.02 -13.32
CA GLU A 401 11.23 15.55 -14.59
C GLU A 401 9.69 15.68 -14.63
N GLY A 402 8.99 15.15 -13.62
CA GLY A 402 7.52 15.24 -13.52
C GLY A 402 6.79 14.41 -14.57
N ILE A 403 7.39 13.30 -15.01
CA ILE A 403 6.82 12.43 -16.03
C ILE A 403 5.75 11.54 -15.39
N THR A 404 4.51 11.65 -15.86
CA THR A 404 3.35 10.89 -15.33
C THR A 404 2.65 10.02 -16.36
N THR A 405 2.92 10.20 -17.65
CA THR A 405 2.31 9.43 -18.75
C THR A 405 3.34 8.68 -19.59
N VAL A 406 2.91 7.64 -20.28
CA VAL A 406 3.74 6.89 -21.23
C VAL A 406 4.24 7.79 -22.38
N GLY A 407 3.39 8.71 -22.87
CA GLY A 407 3.80 9.68 -23.89
C GLY A 407 4.91 10.60 -23.40
N GLY A 408 4.77 11.13 -22.18
CA GLY A 408 5.82 11.96 -21.56
C GLY A 408 7.13 11.20 -21.37
N LEU A 409 7.06 9.91 -21.05
CA LEU A 409 8.24 9.04 -20.94
C LEU A 409 8.92 8.83 -22.29
N VAL A 410 8.16 8.52 -23.34
CA VAL A 410 8.68 8.37 -24.70
C VAL A 410 9.35 9.65 -25.18
N ASP A 411 8.73 10.81 -24.94
CA ASP A 411 9.30 12.11 -25.28
C ASP A 411 10.59 12.40 -24.52
N ALA A 412 10.64 12.08 -23.21
CA ALA A 412 11.83 12.27 -22.38
C ALA A 412 13.01 11.42 -22.87
N ILE A 413 12.77 10.16 -23.23
CA ILE A 413 13.81 9.28 -23.78
C ILE A 413 14.29 9.81 -25.14
N ASN A 414 13.37 10.19 -26.03
CA ASN A 414 13.71 10.74 -27.35
C ASN A 414 14.42 12.10 -27.30
N ALA A 415 14.28 12.84 -26.20
CA ALA A 415 15.00 14.10 -25.99
C ALA A 415 16.46 13.90 -25.52
N LEU A 416 16.85 12.68 -25.16
CA LEU A 416 18.23 12.36 -24.80
C LEU A 416 19.15 12.53 -26.01
N SER A 417 20.38 13.00 -25.78
CA SER A 417 21.42 13.06 -26.82
C SER A 417 22.10 11.70 -27.05
N THR A 418 21.35 10.61 -26.96
CA THR A 418 21.77 9.23 -27.27
C THR A 418 21.27 8.85 -28.67
N GLY A 419 21.88 7.84 -29.30
CA GLY A 419 21.37 7.28 -30.55
C GLY A 419 20.21 6.31 -30.36
N VAL A 420 19.26 6.58 -29.45
CA VAL A 420 18.14 5.67 -29.15
C VAL A 420 16.82 6.34 -29.51
N THR A 421 15.92 5.61 -30.16
CA THR A 421 14.55 6.06 -30.44
C THR A 421 13.55 5.25 -29.64
N ALA A 422 12.72 5.92 -28.84
CA ALA A 422 11.60 5.35 -28.11
C ALA A 422 10.28 5.47 -28.90
N SER A 423 9.46 4.43 -28.85
CA SER A 423 8.08 4.42 -29.38
C SER A 423 7.18 3.53 -28.52
N LEU A 424 5.87 3.54 -28.77
CA LEU A 424 5.01 2.43 -28.31
C LEU A 424 5.48 1.15 -29.01
N ASN A 425 5.34 0.01 -28.32
CA ASN A 425 5.71 -1.29 -28.89
C ASN A 425 4.64 -1.84 -29.86
N ASP A 426 5.04 -2.79 -30.70
CA ASP A 426 4.13 -3.43 -31.67
C ASP A 426 3.03 -4.27 -30.99
N ALA A 427 3.26 -4.74 -29.76
CA ALA A 427 2.26 -5.44 -28.96
C ALA A 427 1.15 -4.49 -28.42
N GLY A 428 1.37 -3.17 -28.47
CA GLY A 428 0.42 -2.15 -28.00
C GLY A 428 0.25 -2.09 -26.49
N ASP A 429 1.16 -2.68 -25.72
CA ASP A 429 1.05 -2.85 -24.27
C ASP A 429 2.24 -2.29 -23.49
N GLY A 430 3.18 -1.60 -24.18
CA GLY A 430 4.36 -1.01 -23.58
C GLY A 430 5.14 -0.11 -24.56
N ILE A 431 6.46 -0.01 -24.35
CA ILE A 431 7.35 0.84 -25.16
C ILE A 431 8.50 0.03 -25.76
N ALA A 432 8.98 0.46 -26.92
CA ALA A 432 10.16 -0.09 -27.57
C ALA A 432 11.27 0.96 -27.65
N LEU A 433 12.51 0.54 -27.41
CA LEU A 433 13.72 1.33 -27.54
C LEU A 433 14.58 0.74 -28.65
N VAL A 434 14.69 1.46 -29.75
CA VAL A 434 15.47 1.05 -30.92
C VAL A 434 16.80 1.75 -30.94
N ASP A 435 17.89 0.99 -31.06
CA ASP A 435 19.21 1.56 -31.27
C ASP A 435 19.38 2.04 -32.72
N THR A 436 19.65 3.33 -32.86
CA THR A 436 19.92 4.01 -34.13
C THR A 436 21.37 4.48 -34.23
N ALA A 437 22.19 4.28 -33.19
CA ALA A 437 23.61 4.53 -33.25
C ALA A 437 24.32 3.48 -34.12
N ALA A 438 25.33 3.91 -34.88
CA ALA A 438 26.17 3.04 -35.70
C ALA A 438 27.37 2.48 -34.93
N GLY A 439 27.17 2.18 -33.64
CA GLY A 439 28.22 1.69 -32.74
C GLY A 439 28.42 0.17 -32.83
N SER A 440 29.38 -0.33 -32.04
CA SER A 440 29.71 -1.77 -31.98
C SER A 440 29.34 -2.44 -30.66
N ALA A 441 28.91 -1.68 -29.65
CA ALA A 441 28.35 -2.22 -28.41
C ALA A 441 26.85 -2.53 -28.59
N THR A 442 26.21 -3.10 -27.58
CA THR A 442 24.76 -3.32 -27.54
C THR A 442 24.09 -2.25 -26.71
N LEU A 443 22.94 -1.75 -27.15
CA LEU A 443 22.08 -0.91 -26.32
C LEU A 443 21.80 -1.61 -24.98
N GLU A 444 21.95 -0.88 -23.88
CA GLU A 444 21.76 -1.38 -22.51
C GLU A 444 20.96 -0.37 -21.69
N VAL A 445 19.98 -0.86 -20.91
CA VAL A 445 19.19 -0.07 -19.97
C VAL A 445 19.36 -0.65 -18.57
N VAL A 446 19.69 0.20 -17.60
CA VAL A 446 19.98 -0.20 -16.22
C VAL A 446 19.28 0.73 -15.24
N ASP A 447 18.56 0.17 -14.28
CA ASP A 447 18.01 0.91 -13.15
C ASP A 447 19.11 1.52 -12.28
N THR A 448 18.88 2.73 -11.76
CA THR A 448 19.85 3.39 -10.88
C THR A 448 19.50 3.21 -9.41
N GLY A 449 20.52 2.97 -8.59
CA GLY A 449 20.34 2.82 -7.14
C GLY A 449 19.58 1.54 -6.77
N THR A 450 18.49 1.68 -6.03
CA THR A 450 17.59 0.58 -5.63
C THR A 450 16.23 0.66 -6.32
N GLY A 451 16.08 1.53 -7.34
CA GLY A 451 14.84 1.65 -8.10
C GLY A 451 14.62 0.48 -9.04
N THR A 452 13.38 0.31 -9.50
CA THR A 452 12.95 -0.75 -10.42
C THR A 452 12.24 -0.21 -11.65
N THR A 453 12.33 1.09 -11.91
CA THR A 453 11.62 1.78 -12.99
C THR A 453 11.73 1.09 -14.35
N ALA A 454 12.94 0.80 -14.81
CA ALA A 454 13.19 0.16 -16.10
C ALA A 454 12.72 -1.30 -16.11
N ALA A 455 12.85 -2.01 -14.98
CA ALA A 455 12.32 -3.35 -14.81
C ALA A 455 10.78 -3.37 -14.83
N ASP A 456 10.12 -2.43 -14.16
CA ASP A 456 8.65 -2.30 -14.10
C ASP A 456 8.05 -1.95 -15.48
N LEU A 457 8.82 -1.23 -16.31
CA LEU A 457 8.50 -0.94 -17.71
C LEU A 457 8.83 -2.11 -18.67
N GLY A 458 9.53 -3.15 -18.20
CA GLY A 458 9.99 -4.27 -19.01
C GLY A 458 11.14 -3.94 -19.98
N ILE A 459 11.84 -2.81 -19.79
CA ILE A 459 12.93 -2.38 -20.69
C ILE A 459 14.33 -2.55 -20.11
N ALA A 460 14.50 -3.05 -18.88
CA ALA A 460 15.81 -3.30 -18.29
C ALA A 460 16.55 -4.45 -18.97
N GLY A 461 17.85 -4.29 -19.25
CA GLY A 461 18.71 -5.32 -19.85
C GLY A 461 19.44 -4.85 -21.10
N THR A 462 19.92 -5.80 -21.90
CA THR A 462 20.63 -5.55 -23.17
C THR A 462 19.74 -5.86 -24.38
N ALA A 463 19.82 -5.02 -25.39
CA ALA A 463 19.02 -5.15 -26.60
C ALA A 463 19.36 -6.43 -27.37
N VAL A 464 18.30 -7.08 -27.86
CA VAL A 464 18.38 -8.23 -28.76
C VAL A 464 17.72 -7.89 -30.09
N VAL A 465 17.82 -8.78 -31.08
CA VAL A 465 17.12 -8.56 -32.35
C VAL A 465 15.63 -8.79 -32.12
N GLN A 466 14.84 -7.74 -32.29
CA GLN A 466 13.39 -7.73 -32.13
C GLN A 466 12.74 -7.14 -33.38
N SER A 467 11.46 -7.45 -33.61
CA SER A 467 10.66 -6.76 -34.62
C SER A 467 10.07 -5.48 -34.01
N VAL A 468 10.30 -4.34 -34.65
CA VAL A 468 9.66 -3.05 -34.29
C VAL A 468 9.17 -2.39 -35.57
N ALA A 469 7.89 -2.01 -35.60
CA ALA A 469 7.18 -1.55 -36.79
C ALA A 469 7.35 -2.48 -38.01
N GLY A 470 7.39 -3.80 -37.77
CA GLY A 470 7.57 -4.82 -38.82
C GLY A 470 8.99 -4.91 -39.40
N VAL A 471 9.99 -4.27 -38.79
CA VAL A 471 11.40 -4.34 -39.19
C VAL A 471 12.25 -4.96 -38.10
N SER A 472 13.12 -5.92 -38.45
CA SER A 472 14.07 -6.50 -37.50
C SER A 472 15.17 -5.50 -37.15
N VAL A 473 15.21 -5.07 -35.89
CA VAL A 473 16.15 -4.08 -35.36
C VAL A 473 16.73 -4.57 -34.03
N SER A 474 17.87 -4.01 -33.60
CA SER A 474 18.36 -4.22 -32.24
C SER A 474 17.56 -3.32 -31.30
N ALA A 475 16.75 -3.91 -30.43
CA ALA A 475 15.85 -3.17 -29.55
C ALA A 475 15.64 -3.83 -28.19
N LEU A 476 15.20 -3.03 -27.22
CA LEU A 476 14.58 -3.45 -25.98
C LEU A 476 13.08 -3.16 -26.06
N VAL A 477 12.25 -4.17 -25.90
CA VAL A 477 10.79 -4.03 -25.99
C VAL A 477 10.19 -4.35 -24.63
N GLY A 478 9.68 -3.32 -23.96
CA GLY A 478 8.90 -3.45 -22.75
C GLY A 478 7.47 -3.84 -23.08
N THR A 479 6.93 -4.80 -22.34
CA THR A 479 5.55 -5.29 -22.44
C THR A 479 4.95 -5.33 -21.04
N GLN A 480 3.64 -5.14 -20.94
CA GLN A 480 2.92 -5.40 -19.71
C GLN A 480 2.75 -6.89 -19.41
N ALA A 481 3.13 -7.85 -20.25
CA ALA A 481 3.03 -9.27 -19.87
C ALA A 481 4.34 -9.84 -19.34
N ASP A 482 4.25 -10.77 -18.39
CA ASP A 482 5.35 -11.63 -17.98
C ASP A 482 5.51 -12.77 -18.98
N GLU A 483 6.59 -12.74 -19.77
CA GLU A 483 6.97 -13.86 -20.64
C GLU A 483 7.99 -14.75 -19.94
N ILE A 484 7.72 -16.06 -19.97
CA ILE A 484 8.48 -17.08 -19.28
C ILE A 484 8.82 -18.17 -20.29
N ASP A 485 10.10 -18.29 -20.61
CA ASP A 485 10.61 -19.37 -21.46
C ASP A 485 10.63 -20.69 -20.71
N ILE A 486 10.13 -21.75 -21.35
CA ILE A 486 10.09 -23.11 -20.82
C ILE A 486 10.96 -24.01 -21.70
N GLU A 487 11.89 -24.69 -21.06
CA GLU A 487 12.80 -25.65 -21.65
C GLU A 487 12.36 -27.09 -21.32
N ALA A 488 12.71 -28.05 -22.17
CA ALA A 488 12.34 -29.46 -21.96
C ALA A 488 12.85 -30.05 -20.63
N THR A 489 13.89 -29.43 -20.05
CA THR A 489 14.48 -29.79 -18.76
C THR A 489 13.79 -29.16 -17.56
N ASP A 490 12.89 -28.19 -17.76
CA ASP A 490 12.17 -27.56 -16.66
C ASP A 490 11.24 -28.53 -15.94
N THR A 491 11.09 -28.31 -14.64
CA THR A 491 10.24 -29.05 -13.72
C THR A 491 9.10 -28.15 -13.25
N LEU A 492 8.08 -28.68 -12.56
CA LEU A 492 7.08 -27.82 -11.93
C LEU A 492 7.70 -26.85 -10.93
N ALA A 493 8.73 -27.28 -10.20
CA ALA A 493 9.44 -26.44 -9.25
C ALA A 493 10.23 -25.31 -9.95
N SER A 494 10.92 -25.61 -11.06
CA SER A 494 11.65 -24.57 -11.81
C SER A 494 10.69 -23.60 -12.51
N LEU A 495 9.55 -24.08 -13.02
CA LEU A 495 8.51 -23.23 -13.60
C LEU A 495 7.90 -22.29 -12.55
N ALA A 496 7.55 -22.79 -11.36
CA ALA A 496 7.09 -21.95 -10.25
C ALA A 496 8.16 -20.90 -9.85
N ALA A 497 9.43 -21.28 -9.84
CA ALA A 497 10.53 -20.35 -9.57
C ALA A 497 10.68 -19.28 -10.67
N LYS A 498 10.52 -19.65 -11.95
CA LYS A 498 10.55 -18.71 -13.08
C LYS A 498 9.39 -17.71 -13.01
N ILE A 499 8.17 -18.16 -12.72
CA ILE A 499 7.00 -17.29 -12.48
C ILE A 499 7.27 -16.31 -11.33
N ASN A 500 7.86 -16.80 -10.23
CA ASN A 500 8.19 -15.96 -9.08
C ASN A 500 9.38 -15.03 -9.31
N HIS A 501 10.18 -15.26 -10.35
CA HIS A 501 11.29 -14.39 -10.71
C HIS A 501 10.81 -13.14 -11.45
N THR A 502 9.85 -13.30 -12.39
CA THR A 502 9.21 -12.17 -13.09
C THR A 502 8.23 -11.43 -12.19
N ALA A 503 7.38 -12.18 -11.47
CA ALA A 503 6.66 -11.75 -10.28
C ALA A 503 5.77 -10.49 -10.40
N ARG A 504 5.34 -10.04 -11.58
CA ARG A 504 4.49 -8.82 -11.67
C ARG A 504 3.05 -9.09 -11.27
N TYR A 505 2.44 -10.17 -11.76
CA TYR A 505 1.00 -10.41 -11.58
C TYR A 505 0.63 -11.56 -10.67
N ALA A 506 1.40 -12.64 -10.73
CA ALA A 506 1.08 -13.88 -10.03
C ALA A 506 2.27 -14.40 -9.24
N THR A 507 1.97 -15.19 -8.21
CA THR A 507 2.93 -16.03 -7.49
C THR A 507 2.66 -17.48 -7.88
N GLY A 508 3.67 -18.16 -8.41
CA GLY A 508 3.63 -19.58 -8.74
C GLY A 508 4.04 -20.44 -7.54
N SER A 509 3.33 -21.55 -7.33
CA SER A 509 3.63 -22.52 -6.27
C SER A 509 3.33 -23.93 -6.75
N VAL A 510 3.99 -24.93 -6.18
CA VAL A 510 3.67 -26.33 -6.43
C VAL A 510 2.80 -26.84 -5.29
N GLU A 511 1.65 -27.40 -5.63
CA GLU A 511 0.68 -27.96 -4.69
C GLU A 511 0.80 -29.48 -4.67
N ALA A 512 0.95 -30.05 -3.48
CA ALA A 512 0.90 -31.50 -3.27
C ALA A 512 -0.56 -31.91 -3.06
N ASN A 513 -1.04 -32.81 -3.90
CA ASN A 513 -2.41 -33.32 -3.86
C ASN A 513 -2.51 -34.54 -2.92
N ASP A 514 -3.72 -34.83 -2.45
CA ASP A 514 -3.98 -35.96 -1.54
C ASP A 514 -3.59 -37.34 -2.13
N ASP A 515 -3.55 -37.44 -3.46
CA ASP A 515 -3.13 -38.63 -4.20
C ASP A 515 -1.59 -38.75 -4.38
N SER A 516 -0.81 -37.91 -3.69
CA SER A 516 0.66 -37.82 -3.79
C SER A 516 1.18 -37.32 -5.14
N SER A 517 0.33 -36.75 -5.99
CA SER A 517 0.73 -36.05 -7.20
C SER A 517 0.92 -34.54 -6.95
N PHE A 518 1.53 -33.84 -7.90
CA PHE A 518 1.84 -32.42 -7.82
C PHE A 518 1.19 -31.64 -8.96
N SER A 519 0.69 -30.44 -8.67
CA SER A 519 0.11 -29.49 -9.62
C SER A 519 0.74 -28.11 -9.45
N LEU A 520 0.67 -27.28 -10.48
CA LEU A 520 1.05 -25.87 -10.43
C LEU A 520 -0.14 -25.06 -9.95
N ARG A 521 0.08 -24.11 -9.04
CA ARG A 521 -0.91 -23.13 -8.59
C ARG A 521 -0.34 -21.73 -8.69
N LEU A 522 -1.06 -20.87 -9.39
CA LEU A 522 -0.80 -19.43 -9.51
C LEU A 522 -1.83 -18.66 -8.71
N VAL A 523 -1.37 -17.70 -7.92
CA VAL A 523 -2.23 -16.80 -7.11
C VAL A 523 -1.90 -15.37 -7.46
N SER A 524 -2.91 -14.55 -7.75
CA SER A 524 -2.71 -13.14 -8.03
C SER A 524 -2.08 -12.43 -6.84
N LYS A 525 -1.16 -11.52 -7.13
CA LYS A 525 -0.58 -10.63 -6.11
C LYS A 525 -1.52 -9.50 -5.71
N LYS A 526 -2.57 -9.24 -6.49
CA LYS A 526 -3.59 -8.23 -6.23
C LYS A 526 -4.92 -8.92 -5.92
N GLY A 527 -5.60 -8.45 -4.87
CA GLY A 527 -6.96 -8.89 -4.56
C GLY A 527 -7.98 -8.25 -5.51
N GLY A 528 -9.19 -8.79 -5.53
CA GLY A 528 -10.30 -8.14 -6.22
C GLY A 528 -10.35 -8.40 -7.71
N GLU A 529 -11.25 -7.67 -8.37
CA GLU A 529 -11.43 -7.72 -9.82
C GLU A 529 -10.17 -7.29 -10.57
N ALA A 530 -9.50 -6.24 -10.07
CA ALA A 530 -8.29 -5.67 -10.66
C ALA A 530 -7.08 -6.63 -10.63
N GLY A 531 -7.13 -7.68 -9.80
CA GLY A 531 -6.08 -8.69 -9.72
C GLY A 531 -6.27 -9.88 -10.66
N ARG A 532 -7.27 -9.86 -11.55
CA ARG A 532 -7.43 -10.91 -12.55
C ARG A 532 -6.29 -10.87 -13.57
N PHE A 533 -5.84 -12.05 -13.98
CA PHE A 533 -4.80 -12.20 -15.00
C PHE A 533 -5.16 -13.35 -15.95
N ALA A 534 -4.65 -13.29 -17.17
CA ALA A 534 -4.74 -14.33 -18.18
C ALA A 534 -3.40 -15.03 -18.30
N ILE A 535 -3.42 -16.31 -18.67
CA ILE A 535 -2.23 -17.09 -18.99
C ILE A 535 -2.40 -17.62 -20.40
N GLU A 536 -1.39 -17.39 -21.23
CA GLU A 536 -1.25 -17.97 -22.56
C GLU A 536 -0.04 -18.91 -22.56
N THR A 537 -0.18 -20.08 -23.17
CA THR A 537 0.93 -21.03 -23.34
C THR A 537 1.09 -21.37 -24.81
N SER A 538 2.33 -21.33 -25.31
CA SER A 538 2.69 -21.73 -26.67
C SER A 538 3.69 -22.87 -26.60
N GLY A 539 3.50 -23.92 -27.41
CA GLY A 539 4.39 -25.09 -27.45
C GLY A 539 4.11 -26.17 -26.39
N PHE A 540 3.20 -25.93 -25.44
CA PHE A 540 2.79 -26.90 -24.41
C PHE A 540 1.42 -26.56 -23.80
N ASP A 541 0.84 -27.52 -23.07
CA ASP A 541 -0.44 -27.38 -22.35
C ASP A 541 -0.33 -28.06 -20.97
N LEU A 542 -0.82 -27.39 -19.93
CA LEU A 542 -0.88 -27.88 -18.54
C LEU A 542 -2.33 -27.98 -18.01
N ASP A 543 -3.34 -27.76 -18.85
CA ASP A 543 -4.77 -27.69 -18.48
C ASP A 543 -4.97 -26.77 -17.28
N LEU A 544 -4.54 -25.51 -17.43
CA LEU A 544 -4.64 -24.48 -16.40
C LEU A 544 -6.08 -24.00 -16.28
N ARG A 545 -6.63 -24.01 -15.06
CA ARG A 545 -8.01 -23.59 -14.76
C ARG A 545 -8.08 -22.58 -13.64
N THR A 546 -8.94 -21.59 -13.81
CA THR A 546 -9.30 -20.67 -12.73
C THR A 546 -9.99 -21.47 -11.63
N THR A 547 -9.41 -21.44 -10.43
CA THR A 547 -9.97 -22.09 -9.23
C THR A 547 -10.71 -21.12 -8.32
N SER A 548 -10.48 -19.81 -8.50
CA SER A 548 -11.24 -18.73 -7.88
C SER A 548 -11.08 -17.50 -8.75
N SER A 549 -12.17 -16.88 -9.22
CA SER A 549 -12.06 -15.58 -9.86
C SER A 549 -11.76 -14.48 -8.84
N GLY A 550 -10.97 -13.47 -9.25
CA GLY A 550 -10.75 -12.28 -8.43
C GLY A 550 -12.01 -11.43 -8.44
N GLN A 551 -12.49 -10.97 -7.29
CA GLN A 551 -13.69 -10.16 -7.24
C GLN A 551 -13.65 -9.17 -6.08
N ASP A 552 -14.22 -8.00 -6.27
CA ASP A 552 -14.29 -7.00 -5.20
C ASP A 552 -15.33 -7.38 -4.16
N ALA A 553 -15.00 -7.11 -2.90
CA ALA A 553 -15.95 -7.06 -1.81
C ALA A 553 -16.93 -5.91 -2.02
N LYS A 554 -18.20 -6.13 -1.70
CA LYS A 554 -19.24 -5.10 -1.71
C LYS A 554 -20.02 -5.09 -0.42
N ILE A 555 -20.18 -3.91 0.16
CA ILE A 555 -21.08 -3.68 1.30
C ILE A 555 -22.01 -2.51 0.98
N SER A 556 -23.16 -2.49 1.63
CA SER A 556 -23.98 -1.27 1.70
C SER A 556 -23.94 -0.73 3.13
N VAL A 557 -23.70 0.57 3.27
CA VAL A 557 -23.64 1.26 4.56
C VAL A 557 -24.67 2.39 4.55
N SER A 558 -25.40 2.55 5.64
CA SER A 558 -26.35 3.65 5.85
C SER A 558 -26.29 4.12 7.30
N ALA A 559 -26.44 5.41 7.56
CA ALA A 559 -26.84 5.87 8.88
C ALA A 559 -28.28 5.40 9.15
N GLU A 560 -28.65 5.16 10.40
CA GLU A 560 -29.99 4.68 10.75
C GLU A 560 -31.08 5.62 10.18
N GLY A 561 -31.89 5.10 9.25
CA GLY A 561 -32.95 5.86 8.57
C GLY A 561 -32.49 6.72 7.37
N GLY A 562 -31.20 6.72 7.04
CA GLY A 562 -30.62 7.44 5.89
C GLY A 562 -30.50 6.60 4.60
N PRO A 563 -30.07 7.20 3.48
CA PRO A 563 -29.82 6.50 2.23
C PRO A 563 -28.64 5.51 2.35
N ALA A 564 -28.75 4.37 1.68
CA ALA A 564 -27.67 3.38 1.62
C ALA A 564 -26.69 3.71 0.51
N ARG A 565 -25.39 3.68 0.84
CA ARG A 565 -24.27 3.82 -0.09
C ARG A 565 -23.60 2.46 -0.27
N ILE A 566 -23.40 2.04 -1.52
CA ILE A 566 -22.64 0.83 -1.84
C ILE A 566 -21.17 1.19 -1.93
N LEU A 567 -20.34 0.39 -1.27
CA LEU A 567 -18.88 0.50 -1.30
C LEU A 567 -18.30 -0.75 -1.95
N SER A 568 -17.25 -0.57 -2.74
CA SER A 568 -16.46 -1.66 -3.33
C SER A 568 -15.06 -1.62 -2.75
N SER A 569 -14.44 -2.79 -2.57
CA SER A 569 -13.06 -2.91 -2.10
C SER A 569 -12.40 -4.16 -2.71
N THR A 570 -11.16 -4.02 -3.16
CA THR A 570 -10.39 -5.13 -3.72
C THR A 570 -9.92 -6.13 -2.66
N ASP A 571 -9.81 -5.72 -1.41
CA ASP A 571 -9.23 -6.51 -0.31
C ASP A 571 -10.21 -6.76 0.86
N GLY A 572 -11.42 -6.22 0.78
CA GLY A 572 -12.43 -6.32 1.83
C GLY A 572 -12.27 -5.29 2.95
N VAL A 573 -11.31 -4.36 2.84
CA VAL A 573 -11.19 -3.19 3.71
C VAL A 573 -11.88 -2.00 3.04
N PHE A 574 -12.81 -1.38 3.75
CA PHE A 574 -13.58 -0.24 3.27
C PHE A 574 -13.31 0.95 4.15
N GLU A 575 -12.64 1.96 3.61
CA GLU A 575 -12.54 3.24 4.29
C GLU A 575 -13.69 4.15 3.86
N VAL A 576 -14.58 4.43 4.81
CA VAL A 576 -15.60 5.46 4.66
C VAL A 576 -15.00 6.75 5.15
N ASN A 577 -14.21 7.34 4.28
CA ASN A 577 -13.90 8.74 4.37
C ASN A 577 -15.09 9.50 3.76
N GLY A 578 -15.73 10.30 4.59
CA GLY A 578 -16.81 11.20 4.21
C GLY A 578 -16.08 12.35 3.58
N GLY A 579 -16.17 12.44 2.26
CA GLY A 579 -15.55 13.51 1.48
C GLY A 579 -14.05 13.70 1.73
N GLU A 580 -13.31 12.66 2.12
CA GLU A 580 -11.84 12.65 2.09
C GLU A 580 -11.34 11.22 1.76
N ALA A 581 -11.94 10.54 0.79
CA ALA A 581 -11.06 9.80 -0.11
C ALA A 581 -10.20 10.91 -0.70
N GLY A 582 -8.88 10.90 -0.44
CA GLY A 582 -8.03 12.06 -0.73
C GLY A 582 -8.39 12.61 -2.09
N SER A 583 -9.01 13.81 -2.14
CA SER A 583 -9.31 14.44 -3.42
C SER A 583 -7.98 14.50 -4.12
N ALA A 584 -7.83 13.72 -5.20
CA ALA A 584 -6.67 13.81 -6.04
C ALA A 584 -6.51 15.30 -6.33
N LEU A 585 -5.32 15.85 -6.09
CA LEU A 585 -5.06 17.24 -6.44
C LEU A 585 -5.41 17.38 -7.91
N ILE A 586 -6.47 18.13 -8.20
CA ILE A 586 -6.90 18.36 -9.57
C ILE A 586 -6.05 19.49 -10.14
N SER A 587 -5.70 19.35 -11.41
CA SER A 587 -5.02 20.37 -12.19
C SER A 587 -5.91 20.77 -13.36
N SER A 588 -5.49 21.77 -14.13
CA SER A 588 -6.15 22.11 -15.39
C SER A 588 -6.17 20.94 -16.39
N ALA A 589 -5.27 19.96 -16.25
CA ALA A 589 -5.19 18.79 -17.12
C ALA A 589 -6.07 17.61 -16.69
N THR A 590 -6.59 17.64 -15.45
CA THR A 590 -7.46 16.57 -14.92
C THR A 590 -8.74 16.46 -15.76
N LEU A 591 -9.14 15.24 -16.10
CA LEU A 591 -10.36 15.00 -16.86
C LEU A 591 -11.59 15.16 -15.95
N LEU A 592 -12.70 15.65 -16.49
CA LEU A 592 -13.95 15.84 -15.73
C LEU A 592 -14.59 14.52 -15.30
N GLU A 593 -14.24 13.41 -15.97
CA GLU A 593 -14.65 12.05 -15.60
C GLU A 593 -13.88 11.51 -14.37
N GLU A 594 -12.68 12.04 -14.10
CA GLU A 594 -11.81 11.64 -12.99
C GLU A 594 -12.15 12.35 -11.67
N ILE A 595 -13.00 13.38 -11.71
CA ILE A 595 -13.50 14.05 -10.50
C ILE A 595 -14.55 13.16 -9.83
N GLU A 596 -14.45 12.96 -8.51
CA GLU A 596 -15.46 12.24 -7.72
C GLU A 596 -16.88 12.72 -8.07
N GLY A 597 -17.67 11.84 -8.68
CA GLY A 597 -19.03 12.14 -9.17
C GLY A 597 -19.20 12.11 -10.69
N GLY A 598 -18.12 12.14 -11.48
CA GLY A 598 -18.12 11.96 -12.95
C GLY A 598 -18.96 13.00 -13.69
N ALA A 599 -18.44 14.21 -13.90
CA ALA A 599 -19.17 15.29 -14.56
C ALA A 599 -19.04 15.27 -16.09
N GLU A 600 -19.00 14.11 -16.73
CA GLU A 600 -18.73 13.98 -18.17
C GLU A 600 -19.86 14.51 -19.07
N ARG A 601 -21.07 14.68 -18.53
CA ARG A 601 -22.28 15.08 -19.30
C ARG A 601 -23.20 15.96 -18.47
N GLY A 602 -23.72 17.01 -19.10
CA GLY A 602 -24.74 17.87 -18.53
C GLY A 602 -24.59 19.33 -18.96
N SER A 603 -25.60 20.13 -18.65
CA SER A 603 -25.58 21.57 -18.86
C SER A 603 -26.04 22.30 -17.63
N PHE A 604 -25.46 23.46 -17.35
CA PHE A 604 -25.84 24.30 -16.22
C PHE A 604 -25.79 25.77 -16.61
N THR A 605 -26.46 26.59 -15.80
CA THR A 605 -26.48 28.04 -15.93
C THR A 605 -25.77 28.67 -14.75
N ILE A 606 -25.08 29.78 -15.01
CA ILE A 606 -24.43 30.64 -14.02
C ILE A 606 -25.09 32.01 -14.14
N THR A 607 -25.61 32.54 -13.04
CA THR A 607 -26.16 33.89 -12.92
C THR A 607 -25.29 34.69 -11.97
N ASP A 608 -24.75 35.83 -12.39
CA ASP A 608 -23.94 36.71 -11.54
C ASP A 608 -24.79 37.63 -10.66
N SER A 609 -24.16 38.40 -9.77
CA SER A 609 -24.85 39.39 -8.93
C SER A 609 -25.44 40.57 -9.71
N SER A 610 -25.06 40.80 -10.98
CA SER A 610 -25.67 41.83 -11.84
C SER A 610 -26.93 41.35 -12.57
N GLY A 611 -27.20 40.03 -12.54
CA GLY A 611 -28.31 39.36 -13.20
C GLY A 611 -28.00 38.89 -14.63
N ALA A 612 -26.73 38.92 -15.05
CA ALA A 612 -26.28 38.33 -16.30
C ALA A 612 -26.22 36.80 -16.19
N ILE A 613 -26.70 36.11 -17.22
CA ILE A 613 -26.80 34.64 -17.24
C ILE A 613 -25.91 34.09 -18.37
N GLY A 614 -25.04 33.15 -18.04
CA GLY A 614 -24.32 32.30 -18.99
C GLY A 614 -24.72 30.83 -18.82
N ALA A 615 -24.52 30.05 -19.87
CA ALA A 615 -24.80 28.61 -19.86
C ALA A 615 -23.59 27.86 -20.40
N ILE A 616 -23.35 26.66 -19.86
CA ILE A 616 -22.29 25.76 -20.28
C ILE A 616 -22.91 24.40 -20.58
N ASN A 617 -22.56 23.79 -21.71
CA ASN A 617 -22.92 22.42 -22.03
C ASN A 617 -21.66 21.60 -22.35
N LEU A 618 -21.32 20.67 -21.45
CA LEU A 618 -20.06 19.93 -21.51
C LEU A 618 -19.91 19.08 -22.78
N VAL A 619 -21.02 18.49 -23.27
CA VAL A 619 -21.00 17.62 -24.45
C VAL A 619 -21.00 18.43 -25.74
N ALA A 620 -21.86 19.44 -25.83
CA ALA A 620 -21.99 20.24 -27.05
C ALA A 620 -20.74 21.12 -27.30
N GLU A 621 -20.05 21.51 -26.23
CA GLU A 621 -18.84 22.34 -26.29
C GLU A 621 -17.54 21.53 -26.23
N GLY A 622 -17.62 20.19 -26.12
CA GLY A 622 -16.45 19.30 -26.12
C GLY A 622 -15.53 19.51 -24.91
N ILE A 623 -16.08 19.90 -23.77
CA ILE A 623 -15.33 20.20 -22.55
C ILE A 623 -15.09 18.89 -21.80
N THR A 624 -13.86 18.41 -21.79
CA THR A 624 -13.47 17.14 -21.15
C THR A 624 -12.53 17.31 -19.96
N THR A 625 -11.92 18.48 -19.77
CA THR A 625 -10.96 18.76 -18.69
C THR A 625 -11.40 19.89 -17.76
N VAL A 626 -10.84 19.92 -16.56
CA VAL A 626 -11.04 21.01 -15.58
C VAL A 626 -10.56 22.35 -16.13
N GLY A 627 -9.42 22.37 -16.84
CA GLY A 627 -8.91 23.56 -17.51
C GLY A 627 -9.87 24.06 -18.58
N GLY A 628 -10.35 23.16 -19.45
CA GLY A 628 -11.34 23.50 -20.47
C GLY A 628 -12.63 24.07 -19.86
N LEU A 629 -13.06 23.56 -18.71
CA LEU A 629 -14.23 24.07 -18.00
C LEU A 629 -13.99 25.46 -17.39
N MET A 630 -12.82 25.69 -16.76
CA MET A 630 -12.45 27.01 -16.23
C MET A 630 -12.40 28.05 -17.35
N ASP A 631 -11.78 27.71 -18.48
CA ASP A 631 -11.69 28.59 -19.64
C ASP A 631 -13.06 28.90 -20.22
N ALA A 632 -13.94 27.90 -20.33
CA ALA A 632 -15.30 28.09 -20.79
C ALA A 632 -16.08 29.06 -19.89
N ILE A 633 -15.99 28.90 -18.55
CA ILE A 633 -16.63 29.80 -17.58
C ILE A 633 -16.04 31.22 -17.66
N ASN A 634 -14.71 31.34 -17.70
CA ASN A 634 -14.01 32.62 -17.77
C ASN A 634 -14.28 33.38 -19.08
N THR A 635 -14.66 32.67 -20.15
CA THR A 635 -14.98 33.26 -21.47
C THR A 635 -16.44 33.68 -21.61
N LEU A 636 -17.32 33.35 -20.63
CA LEU A 636 -18.74 33.76 -20.65
C LEU A 636 -18.93 35.28 -20.60
N ASN A 637 -17.95 36.06 -20.12
CA ASN A 637 -18.03 37.52 -19.94
C ASN A 637 -19.21 37.99 -19.07
N ILE A 638 -19.65 37.18 -18.11
CA ILE A 638 -20.76 37.46 -17.19
C ILE A 638 -20.28 37.90 -15.80
N GLY A 639 -19.10 38.52 -15.67
CA GLY A 639 -18.63 39.01 -14.37
C GLY A 639 -18.30 37.91 -13.35
N VAL A 640 -18.04 36.68 -13.76
CA VAL A 640 -17.56 35.58 -12.90
C VAL A 640 -16.15 35.16 -13.31
N GLN A 641 -15.37 34.65 -12.35
CA GLN A 641 -14.09 33.99 -12.61
C GLN A 641 -14.04 32.61 -11.95
N ALA A 642 -13.68 31.60 -12.73
CA ALA A 642 -13.39 30.25 -12.27
C ALA A 642 -11.88 30.04 -12.09
N SER A 643 -11.52 29.47 -10.95
CA SER A 643 -10.18 28.99 -10.63
C SER A 643 -10.27 27.65 -9.92
N LEU A 644 -9.12 27.00 -9.70
CA LEU A 644 -9.04 25.97 -8.67
C LEU A 644 -9.24 26.62 -7.29
N ASN A 645 -9.76 25.85 -6.34
CA ASN A 645 -9.79 26.23 -4.94
C ASN A 645 -8.36 26.21 -4.34
N ASP A 646 -8.17 26.80 -3.15
CA ASP A 646 -6.84 26.91 -2.51
C ASP A 646 -6.20 25.54 -2.18
N ALA A 647 -7.01 24.49 -2.08
CA ALA A 647 -6.56 23.13 -1.82
C ALA A 647 -6.28 22.33 -3.11
N SER A 648 -6.54 22.90 -4.29
CA SER A 648 -6.56 22.22 -5.59
C SER A 648 -7.38 20.92 -5.59
N THR A 649 -8.51 20.89 -4.88
CA THR A 649 -9.41 19.73 -4.77
C THR A 649 -10.74 19.92 -5.49
N GLY A 650 -11.00 21.13 -6.01
CA GLY A 650 -12.24 21.48 -6.70
C GLY A 650 -12.18 22.86 -7.34
N LEU A 651 -13.30 23.31 -7.90
CA LEU A 651 -13.42 24.61 -8.57
C LEU A 651 -13.96 25.68 -7.62
N ALA A 652 -13.33 26.86 -7.62
CA ALA A 652 -13.84 28.08 -7.02
C ALA A 652 -14.36 29.02 -8.11
N ILE A 653 -15.65 29.37 -8.04
CA ILE A 653 -16.28 30.35 -8.93
C ILE A 653 -16.57 31.60 -8.13
N THR A 654 -15.82 32.65 -8.42
CA THR A 654 -15.89 33.94 -7.73
C THR A 654 -16.69 34.92 -8.57
N ASP A 655 -17.65 35.59 -7.94
CA ASP A 655 -18.36 36.70 -8.54
C ASP A 655 -17.51 37.97 -8.46
N THR A 656 -17.26 38.57 -9.62
CA THR A 656 -16.53 39.84 -9.79
C THR A 656 -17.42 40.98 -10.25
N ALA A 657 -18.71 40.73 -10.46
CA ALA A 657 -19.67 41.75 -10.82
C ALA A 657 -20.00 42.65 -9.62
N SER A 658 -20.22 43.94 -9.87
CA SER A 658 -20.57 44.92 -8.83
C SER A 658 -22.08 45.02 -8.61
N GLY A 659 -22.81 43.90 -8.71
CA GLY A 659 -24.26 43.84 -8.59
C GLY A 659 -24.75 43.60 -7.17
N SER A 660 -26.07 43.73 -6.94
CA SER A 660 -26.69 43.50 -5.62
C SER A 660 -27.47 42.18 -5.54
N GLY A 661 -27.47 41.38 -6.61
CA GLY A 661 -28.00 40.03 -6.66
C GLY A 661 -27.04 39.01 -6.04
N SER A 662 -27.30 37.73 -6.25
CA SER A 662 -26.45 36.64 -5.77
C SER A 662 -25.91 35.84 -6.95
N LEU A 663 -24.66 35.37 -6.83
CA LEU A 663 -24.15 34.30 -7.67
C LEU A 663 -25.04 33.06 -7.48
N VAL A 664 -25.59 32.52 -8.57
CA VAL A 664 -26.42 31.30 -8.55
C VAL A 664 -25.98 30.40 -9.70
N ILE A 665 -25.70 29.14 -9.38
CA ILE A 665 -25.39 28.10 -10.36
C ILE A 665 -26.43 26.99 -10.25
N SER A 666 -27.08 26.68 -11.37
CA SER A 666 -28.15 25.68 -11.41
C SER A 666 -28.01 24.78 -12.63
N ASP A 667 -28.06 23.48 -12.40
CA ASP A 667 -28.18 22.49 -13.46
C ASP A 667 -29.45 22.73 -14.29
N THR A 668 -29.37 22.47 -15.59
CA THR A 668 -30.45 22.69 -16.55
C THR A 668 -30.81 21.41 -17.30
N GLY A 669 -32.09 21.24 -17.63
CA GLY A 669 -32.59 20.03 -18.27
C GLY A 669 -32.52 18.82 -17.33
N SER A 670 -32.03 17.68 -17.83
CA SER A 670 -31.78 16.45 -17.05
C SER A 670 -30.33 16.34 -16.56
N GLY A 671 -29.55 17.42 -16.64
CA GLY A 671 -28.14 17.43 -16.21
C GLY A 671 -27.98 17.44 -14.70
N VAL A 672 -26.85 16.93 -14.22
CA VAL A 672 -26.41 16.97 -12.80
C VAL A 672 -24.93 17.39 -12.71
N ALA A 673 -24.42 18.11 -13.71
CA ALA A 673 -23.01 18.42 -13.87
C ALA A 673 -22.50 19.39 -12.80
N ALA A 674 -23.20 20.51 -12.57
CA ALA A 674 -22.83 21.45 -11.51
C ALA A 674 -22.95 20.82 -10.12
N SER A 675 -23.97 19.96 -9.93
CA SER A 675 -24.16 19.22 -8.67
C SER A 675 -23.03 18.22 -8.42
N ARG A 676 -22.60 17.48 -9.45
CA ARG A 676 -21.47 16.52 -9.37
C ARG A 676 -20.13 17.21 -9.14
N LEU A 677 -19.93 18.39 -9.71
CA LEU A 677 -18.75 19.23 -9.49
C LEU A 677 -18.75 19.94 -8.12
N GLY A 678 -19.82 19.80 -7.34
CA GLY A 678 -19.95 20.46 -6.04
C GLY A 678 -20.05 21.98 -6.12
N ILE A 679 -20.48 22.52 -7.27
CA ILE A 679 -20.61 23.96 -7.54
C ILE A 679 -22.07 24.37 -7.83
N ALA A 680 -23.06 23.53 -7.57
CA ALA A 680 -24.47 23.92 -7.67
C ALA A 680 -24.91 24.64 -6.39
N GLY A 681 -25.66 25.75 -6.53
CA GLY A 681 -26.21 26.47 -5.39
C GLY A 681 -26.11 28.00 -5.49
N THR A 682 -26.21 28.66 -4.35
CA THR A 682 -26.16 30.12 -4.21
C THR A 682 -24.86 30.51 -3.49
N GLY A 683 -24.15 31.51 -4.02
CA GLY A 683 -22.83 31.91 -3.53
C GLY A 683 -22.87 32.48 -2.12
N SER A 684 -21.83 32.19 -1.35
CA SER A 684 -21.64 32.70 0.00
C SER A 684 -20.43 33.63 0.05
N VAL A 685 -20.39 34.54 1.03
CA VAL A 685 -19.24 35.41 1.24
C VAL A 685 -18.06 34.58 1.73
N GLN A 686 -16.97 34.57 0.98
CA GLN A 686 -15.71 33.90 1.27
C GLN A 686 -14.58 34.93 1.41
N THR A 687 -13.52 34.56 2.12
CA THR A 687 -12.30 35.39 2.23
C THR A 687 -11.21 34.74 1.40
N LEU A 688 -10.91 35.31 0.23
CA LEU A 688 -9.86 34.83 -0.68
C LEU A 688 -8.78 35.92 -0.77
N GLY A 689 -7.53 35.58 -0.46
CA GLY A 689 -6.40 36.54 -0.49
C GLY A 689 -6.52 37.73 0.46
N GLY A 690 -7.39 37.68 1.48
CA GLY A 690 -7.63 38.78 2.43
C GLY A 690 -8.72 39.78 2.03
N GLU A 691 -9.39 39.57 0.89
CA GLU A 691 -10.57 40.34 0.46
C GLU A 691 -11.85 39.48 0.58
N SER A 692 -12.96 40.11 0.94
CA SER A 692 -14.27 39.44 1.01
C SER A 692 -14.93 39.45 -0.36
N VAL A 693 -15.11 38.26 -0.95
CA VAL A 693 -15.72 38.05 -2.26
C VAL A 693 -16.86 37.03 -2.15
N THR A 694 -17.89 37.12 -2.99
CA THR A 694 -18.94 36.10 -3.04
C THR A 694 -18.50 34.97 -3.97
N ALA A 695 -18.42 33.74 -3.49
CA ALA A 695 -17.97 32.60 -4.26
C ALA A 695 -18.77 31.32 -3.97
N LEU A 696 -18.80 30.41 -4.94
CA LEU A 696 -19.06 28.98 -4.72
C LEU A 696 -17.75 28.22 -4.82
N VAL A 697 -17.49 27.31 -3.89
CA VAL A 697 -16.26 26.50 -3.85
C VAL A 697 -16.63 25.03 -3.78
N GLY A 698 -16.21 24.25 -4.77
CA GLY A 698 -16.24 22.80 -4.78
C GLY A 698 -14.97 22.18 -4.17
N PRO A 699 -15.00 20.92 -3.69
CA PRO A 699 -16.21 20.13 -3.47
C PRO A 699 -16.90 20.67 -2.21
N ALA A 700 -18.13 21.18 -2.36
CA ALA A 700 -18.88 21.67 -1.22
C ALA A 700 -19.02 20.53 -0.19
N ASP A 701 -18.71 20.84 1.08
CA ASP A 701 -19.03 20.01 2.23
C ASP A 701 -20.56 19.96 2.39
N ASN A 702 -21.22 19.23 1.48
CA ASN A 702 -22.65 18.97 1.48
C ASN A 702 -22.94 17.98 2.60
N SER A 703 -22.98 18.51 3.82
CA SER A 703 -23.31 17.85 5.09
C SER A 703 -24.79 17.47 5.23
N ASP A 704 -25.57 17.45 4.14
CA ASP A 704 -26.94 16.94 4.14
C ASP A 704 -26.97 15.51 3.57
N GLY A 705 -26.63 14.54 4.43
CA GLY A 705 -26.96 13.12 4.24
C GLY A 705 -25.80 12.12 4.06
N ALA A 706 -24.55 12.52 4.29
CA ALA A 706 -23.39 11.66 4.05
C ALA A 706 -23.20 10.57 5.13
N VAL A 707 -23.09 9.31 4.71
CA VAL A 707 -22.50 8.23 5.51
C VAL A 707 -21.05 8.64 5.84
N THR A 708 -20.75 8.63 7.14
CA THR A 708 -19.81 9.53 7.83
C THR A 708 -18.33 9.25 7.58
N SER A 709 -17.54 10.33 7.68
CA SER A 709 -16.08 10.30 7.55
C SER A 709 -15.35 9.65 8.71
N GLY A 710 -14.38 8.79 8.41
CA GLY A 710 -13.47 8.20 9.38
C GLY A 710 -13.84 6.79 9.87
N LEU A 711 -14.86 6.14 9.32
CA LEU A 711 -15.15 4.73 9.63
C LEU A 711 -14.37 3.82 8.69
N SER A 712 -13.65 2.83 9.22
CA SER A 712 -13.03 1.78 8.44
C SER A 712 -13.69 0.45 8.77
N PHE A 713 -14.20 -0.25 7.75
CA PHE A 713 -14.77 -1.59 7.88
C PHE A 713 -13.81 -2.63 7.32
N THR A 714 -13.83 -3.83 7.91
CA THR A 714 -13.16 -5.00 7.32
C THR A 714 -14.17 -6.13 7.26
N LEU A 715 -14.52 -6.51 6.04
CA LEU A 715 -15.41 -7.63 5.77
C LEU A 715 -14.61 -8.93 5.81
N LYS A 716 -15.02 -9.82 6.71
CA LYS A 716 -14.41 -11.15 6.87
C LYS A 716 -15.27 -12.23 6.23
N GLN A 717 -16.59 -12.11 6.33
CA GLN A 717 -17.56 -13.07 5.83
C GLN A 717 -18.87 -12.39 5.40
N VAL A 718 -19.52 -12.93 4.37
CA VAL A 718 -20.87 -12.49 3.96
C VAL A 718 -21.92 -13.14 4.87
N THR A 719 -22.95 -12.39 5.23
CA THR A 719 -24.08 -12.85 6.04
C THR A 719 -25.38 -12.23 5.53
N ASN A 720 -26.49 -12.95 5.71
CA ASN A 720 -27.83 -12.46 5.37
C ASN A 720 -28.40 -11.52 6.44
N ASP A 721 -27.85 -11.56 7.65
CA ASP A 721 -28.29 -10.73 8.77
C ASP A 721 -27.78 -9.30 8.62
N VAL A 722 -28.63 -8.35 9.00
CA VAL A 722 -28.26 -6.94 9.03
C VAL A 722 -27.31 -6.69 10.19
N ILE A 723 -26.14 -6.10 9.91
CA ILE A 723 -25.14 -5.76 10.92
C ILE A 723 -25.36 -4.31 11.36
N THR A 724 -25.52 -4.10 12.67
CA THR A 724 -25.60 -2.76 13.26
C THR A 724 -24.25 -2.37 13.84
N ILE A 725 -23.82 -1.15 13.56
CA ILE A 725 -22.58 -0.57 14.03
C ILE A 725 -22.93 0.61 14.93
N ASP A 726 -22.52 0.57 16.18
CA ASP A 726 -22.76 1.64 17.15
C ASP A 726 -21.43 2.36 17.43
N VAL A 727 -21.40 3.66 17.11
CA VAL A 727 -20.23 4.53 17.27
C VAL A 727 -20.46 5.50 18.43
N LYS A 728 -19.56 5.49 19.41
CA LYS A 728 -19.64 6.34 20.61
C LYS A 728 -18.34 7.11 20.83
N ASN A 729 -18.43 8.19 21.60
CA ASN A 729 -17.25 8.85 22.13
C ASN A 729 -16.49 7.90 23.06
N ASP A 730 -15.19 7.77 22.87
CA ASP A 730 -14.34 6.95 23.72
C ASP A 730 -13.63 7.80 24.78
N SER A 731 -14.20 7.80 25.99
CA SER A 731 -13.61 8.51 27.14
C SER A 731 -12.38 7.80 27.74
N SER A 732 -12.09 6.55 27.35
CA SER A 732 -11.00 5.77 27.97
C SER A 732 -9.63 6.38 27.67
N THR A 733 -9.44 6.95 26.49
CA THR A 733 -8.22 7.67 26.09
C THR A 733 -7.93 8.87 26.99
N VAL A 734 -8.95 9.68 27.29
CA VAL A 734 -8.86 10.83 28.21
C VAL A 734 -8.58 10.37 29.64
N VAL A 735 -9.27 9.32 30.12
CA VAL A 735 -9.04 8.74 31.46
C VAL A 735 -7.61 8.24 31.59
N ASN A 736 -7.12 7.45 30.63
CA ASN A 736 -5.75 6.93 30.64
C ASN A 736 -4.70 8.05 30.59
N ALA A 737 -4.97 9.14 29.86
CA ALA A 737 -4.10 10.32 29.82
C ALA A 737 -4.09 11.06 31.18
N ALA A 738 -5.25 11.21 31.82
CA ALA A 738 -5.36 11.80 33.16
C ALA A 738 -4.68 10.94 34.23
N GLU A 739 -4.84 9.61 34.19
CA GLU A 739 -4.15 8.66 35.09
C GLU A 739 -2.63 8.74 34.90
N SER A 740 -2.16 8.90 33.66
CA SER A 740 -0.74 9.10 33.37
C SER A 740 -0.21 10.39 34.00
N LEU A 741 -0.95 11.49 33.90
CA LEU A 741 -0.58 12.76 34.54
C LEU A 741 -0.50 12.64 36.07
N VAL A 742 -1.51 12.02 36.68
CA VAL A 742 -1.52 11.78 38.13
C VAL A 742 -0.33 10.92 38.55
N SER A 743 -0.04 9.86 37.80
CA SER A 743 1.07 8.95 38.09
C SER A 743 2.43 9.64 38.00
N GLN A 744 2.66 10.43 36.94
CA GLN A 744 3.93 11.14 36.76
C GLN A 744 4.12 12.23 37.83
N TYR A 745 3.05 12.95 38.19
CA TYR A 745 3.12 13.94 39.27
C TYR A 745 3.40 13.26 40.63
N ASN A 746 2.74 12.14 40.91
CA ASN A 746 2.96 11.41 42.17
C ASN A 746 4.38 10.84 42.24
N LEU A 747 4.93 10.36 41.13
CA LEU A 747 6.33 9.94 41.05
C LEU A 747 7.30 11.10 41.31
N LEU A 748 7.01 12.30 40.80
CA LEU A 748 7.78 13.50 41.11
C LEU A 748 7.75 13.83 42.61
N ILE A 749 6.57 13.79 43.24
CA ILE A 749 6.42 14.05 44.68
C ILE A 749 7.16 12.98 45.49
N ASP A 750 6.99 11.69 45.18
CA ASP A 750 7.72 10.60 45.84
C ASP A 750 9.23 10.77 45.71
N LYS A 751 9.70 11.24 44.54
CA LYS A 751 11.11 11.49 44.33
C LYS A 751 11.62 12.64 45.19
N ILE A 752 10.88 13.75 45.25
CA ILE A 752 11.21 14.88 46.13
C ILE A 752 11.28 14.40 47.58
N ASP A 753 10.24 13.71 48.07
CA ASP A 753 10.16 13.24 49.46
C ASP A 753 11.34 12.31 49.80
N SER A 754 11.69 11.39 48.90
CA SER A 754 12.85 10.48 49.07
C SER A 754 14.20 11.21 49.13
N LEU A 755 14.30 12.41 48.54
CA LEU A 755 15.51 13.21 48.51
C LEU A 755 15.54 14.29 49.60
N THR A 756 14.38 14.63 50.21
CA THR A 756 14.25 15.72 51.18
C THR A 756 13.75 15.27 52.55
N PHE A 757 13.80 13.98 52.88
CA PHE A 757 13.36 13.50 54.19
C PHE A 757 14.31 13.93 55.33
N PHE A 758 13.79 13.94 56.55
CA PHE A 758 14.56 14.00 57.80
C PHE A 758 14.05 12.94 58.76
N ASN A 759 14.94 12.08 59.25
CA ASN A 759 14.64 11.07 60.25
C ASN A 759 15.16 11.53 61.62
N ALA A 760 14.23 11.88 62.51
CA ALA A 760 14.55 12.37 63.85
C ALA A 760 15.16 11.30 64.79
N ASP A 761 14.99 10.01 64.48
CA ASP A 761 15.53 8.92 65.30
C ASP A 761 16.99 8.61 64.94
N THR A 762 17.36 8.75 63.67
CA THR A 762 18.72 8.45 63.17
C THR A 762 19.56 9.69 62.90
N ASP A 763 18.97 10.90 63.01
CA ASP A 763 19.54 12.18 62.56
C ASP A 763 19.98 12.14 61.08
N GLU A 764 19.37 11.26 60.26
CA GLU A 764 19.66 11.13 58.84
C GLU A 764 18.79 12.07 58.00
N VAL A 765 19.42 12.69 56.99
CA VAL A 765 18.77 13.58 56.03
C VAL A 765 18.87 13.01 54.62
N GLY A 766 17.84 13.25 53.82
CA GLY A 766 17.89 13.04 52.38
C GLY A 766 18.95 13.95 51.72
N LEU A 767 19.46 13.51 50.57
CA LEU A 767 20.58 14.18 49.91
C LEU A 767 20.32 15.65 49.53
N LEU A 768 19.05 15.98 49.25
CA LEU A 768 18.60 17.33 48.89
C LEU A 768 17.81 18.02 50.01
N PHE A 769 17.94 17.55 51.26
CA PHE A 769 17.28 18.17 52.40
C PHE A 769 17.60 19.66 52.50
N GLY A 770 16.57 20.51 52.56
CA GLY A 770 16.71 21.97 52.62
C GLY A 770 17.10 22.65 51.31
N SER A 771 17.14 21.93 50.18
CA SER A 771 17.39 22.53 48.87
C SER A 771 16.28 23.49 48.44
N SER A 772 16.64 24.57 47.77
CA SER A 772 15.69 25.59 47.31
C SER A 772 14.95 25.18 46.03
N GLU A 773 15.58 24.29 45.27
CA GLU A 773 15.15 23.75 43.98
C GLU A 773 13.94 22.85 44.17
N THR A 774 14.01 21.89 45.10
CA THR A 774 12.90 20.98 45.43
C THR A 774 11.69 21.74 45.95
N LEU A 775 11.89 22.75 46.82
CA LEU A 775 10.82 23.61 47.32
C LEU A 775 10.17 24.43 46.18
N ARG A 776 10.95 24.96 45.24
CA ARG A 776 10.42 25.68 44.07
C ARG A 776 9.60 24.79 43.16
N ILE A 777 10.03 23.55 42.91
CA ILE A 777 9.26 22.56 42.14
C ILE A 777 7.92 22.30 42.84
N GLN A 778 7.96 21.92 44.13
CA GLN A 778 6.76 21.56 44.90
C GLN A 778 5.77 22.74 44.98
N THR A 779 6.25 23.94 45.32
CA THR A 779 5.39 25.13 45.42
C THR A 779 4.89 25.61 44.06
N GLY A 780 5.68 25.46 42.99
CA GLY A 780 5.30 25.80 41.62
C GLY A 780 4.13 24.96 41.14
N TYR A 781 4.27 23.63 41.18
CA TYR A 781 3.21 22.71 40.77
C TYR A 781 1.99 22.81 41.68
N SER A 782 2.18 22.87 43.00
CA SER A 782 1.07 23.01 43.95
C SER A 782 0.26 24.28 43.68
N ARG A 783 0.91 25.43 43.45
CA ARG A 783 0.22 26.69 43.12
C ARG A 783 -0.51 26.61 41.79
N LEU A 784 0.09 26.01 40.77
CA LEU A 784 -0.53 25.88 39.45
C LEU A 784 -1.78 25.01 39.51
N LEU A 785 -1.66 23.83 40.11
CA LEU A 785 -2.71 22.80 40.16
C LEU A 785 -3.83 23.14 41.17
N SER A 786 -3.52 23.82 42.27
CA SER A 786 -4.55 24.34 43.20
C SER A 786 -5.18 25.66 42.77
N GLY A 787 -4.57 26.33 41.79
CA GLY A 787 -5.00 27.62 41.27
C GLY A 787 -6.23 27.53 40.36
N ARG A 788 -6.74 28.71 39.98
CA ARG A 788 -7.74 28.81 38.92
C ARG A 788 -7.04 29.01 37.57
N ILE A 789 -7.39 28.20 36.58
CA ILE A 789 -6.96 28.38 35.20
C ILE A 789 -7.94 29.34 34.53
N VAL A 790 -7.42 30.45 34.00
CA VAL A 790 -8.22 31.52 33.39
C VAL A 790 -7.93 31.52 31.89
N GLY A 791 -8.97 31.64 31.06
CA GLY A 791 -8.85 31.62 29.61
C GLY A 791 -8.84 30.24 28.97
N ALA A 792 -9.24 29.19 29.72
CA ALA A 792 -9.31 27.80 29.26
C ALA A 792 -10.76 27.27 29.29
N GLY A 793 -11.69 28.05 28.76
CA GLY A 793 -13.12 27.71 28.73
C GLY A 793 -13.86 27.88 30.06
N ASP A 794 -14.95 27.14 30.22
CA ASP A 794 -15.88 27.23 31.34
C ASP A 794 -15.36 26.58 32.64
N LEU A 795 -14.54 25.53 32.49
CA LEU A 795 -13.89 24.86 33.60
C LEU A 795 -12.68 25.68 34.06
N LYS A 796 -12.53 25.85 35.37
CA LYS A 796 -11.55 26.76 35.97
C LYS A 796 -10.64 26.10 36.99
N SER A 797 -10.87 24.85 37.37
CA SER A 797 -10.01 24.13 38.31
C SER A 797 -9.96 22.64 38.02
N ILE A 798 -8.86 22.00 38.42
CA ILE A 798 -8.64 20.55 38.25
C ILE A 798 -9.73 19.71 38.97
N GLY A 799 -10.29 20.24 40.05
CA GLY A 799 -11.39 19.61 40.79
C GLY A 799 -12.67 19.45 39.98
N GLN A 800 -12.93 20.34 39.02
CA GLN A 800 -14.11 20.28 38.15
C GLN A 800 -13.98 19.19 37.07
N VAL A 801 -12.76 18.82 36.70
CA VAL A 801 -12.46 17.68 35.81
C VAL A 801 -12.17 16.38 36.57
N GLY A 802 -12.39 16.35 37.89
CA GLY A 802 -12.27 15.15 38.71
C GLY A 802 -10.87 14.85 39.26
N LEU A 803 -9.91 15.77 39.13
CA LEU A 803 -8.59 15.68 39.75
C LEU A 803 -8.57 16.38 41.11
N GLY A 804 -7.98 15.75 42.13
CA GLY A 804 -7.93 16.25 43.49
C GLY A 804 -6.55 16.09 44.13
N PHE A 805 -6.39 16.66 45.33
CA PHE A 805 -5.20 16.47 46.16
C PHE A 805 -5.52 15.60 47.37
N THR A 806 -4.60 14.70 47.70
CA THR A 806 -4.58 13.99 48.98
C THR A 806 -4.03 14.89 50.09
N ASP A 807 -4.15 14.43 51.34
CA ASP A 807 -3.53 15.04 52.52
C ASP A 807 -2.00 15.11 52.45
N THR A 808 -1.39 14.22 51.66
CA THR A 808 0.05 14.18 51.39
C THR A 808 0.51 15.08 50.24
N GLY A 809 -0.40 15.81 49.58
CA GLY A 809 -0.06 16.68 48.44
C GLY A 809 0.16 15.95 47.12
N LYS A 810 -0.14 14.64 47.07
CA LYS A 810 -0.24 13.84 45.85
C LYS A 810 -1.56 14.12 45.13
N LEU A 811 -1.60 13.84 43.83
CA LEU A 811 -2.84 13.91 43.04
C LEU A 811 -3.62 12.59 43.13
N GLU A 812 -4.95 12.71 43.08
CA GLU A 812 -5.89 11.61 42.91
C GLU A 812 -6.85 11.90 41.74
N LEU A 813 -7.31 10.85 41.05
CA LEU A 813 -8.30 10.95 39.97
C LEU A 813 -9.60 10.26 40.36
N SER A 814 -10.72 10.96 40.16
CA SER A 814 -12.05 10.39 40.25
C SER A 814 -12.60 10.08 38.86
N ASN A 815 -12.45 8.82 38.42
CA ASN A 815 -12.88 8.37 37.09
C ASN A 815 -14.35 8.70 36.81
N SER A 816 -15.23 8.55 37.82
CA SER A 816 -16.66 8.87 37.68
C SER A 816 -16.95 10.37 37.52
N LYS A 817 -16.15 11.26 38.11
CA LYS A 817 -16.29 12.72 37.91
C LYS A 817 -15.74 13.15 36.56
N LEU A 818 -14.60 12.61 36.15
CA LEU A 818 -14.03 12.89 34.84
C LEU A 818 -14.96 12.41 33.72
N GLN A 819 -15.50 11.20 33.84
CA GLN A 819 -16.45 10.66 32.87
C GLN A 819 -17.72 11.53 32.77
N LYS A 820 -18.29 11.96 33.90
CA LYS A 820 -19.41 12.91 33.89
C LYS A 820 -19.06 14.27 33.29
N ALA A 821 -17.84 14.76 33.50
CA ALA A 821 -17.40 16.01 32.90
C ALA A 821 -17.33 15.89 31.36
N ILE A 822 -16.83 14.75 30.86
CA ILE A 822 -16.79 14.43 29.43
C ILE A 822 -18.20 14.26 28.86
N GLU A 823 -19.09 13.54 29.54
CA GLU A 823 -20.49 13.34 29.13
C GLU A 823 -21.28 14.66 29.01
N ASN A 824 -21.02 15.62 29.91
CA ASN A 824 -21.71 16.91 29.90
C ASN A 824 -21.17 17.90 28.84
N GLY A 825 -20.14 17.53 28.08
CA GLY A 825 -19.54 18.38 27.05
C GLY A 825 -18.04 18.11 26.92
N PRO A 826 -17.62 17.22 26.00
CA PRO A 826 -16.20 16.88 25.84
C PRO A 826 -15.35 18.08 25.43
N GLN A 827 -15.94 19.04 24.70
CA GLN A 827 -15.28 20.29 24.30
C GLN A 827 -14.85 21.13 25.50
N HIS A 828 -15.64 21.20 26.58
CA HIS A 828 -15.27 21.97 27.77
C HIS A 828 -14.06 21.37 28.49
N VAL A 829 -13.95 20.04 28.48
CA VAL A 829 -12.80 19.35 29.06
C VAL A 829 -11.58 19.51 28.14
N GLU A 830 -11.76 19.38 26.83
CA GLU A 830 -10.71 19.64 25.83
C GLU A 830 -10.13 21.05 26.02
N GLU A 831 -10.98 22.09 25.97
CA GLU A 831 -10.59 23.48 26.14
C GLU A 831 -9.80 23.71 27.44
N PHE A 832 -10.23 23.11 28.55
CA PHE A 832 -9.53 23.25 29.83
C PHE A 832 -8.06 22.82 29.76
N PHE A 833 -7.77 21.74 29.03
CA PHE A 833 -6.41 21.22 28.90
C PHE A 833 -5.65 21.83 27.72
N SER A 834 -6.28 22.01 26.56
CA SER A 834 -5.62 22.28 25.27
C SER A 834 -5.72 23.73 24.76
N THR A 835 -6.42 24.65 25.45
CA THR A 835 -6.58 26.03 24.96
C THR A 835 -5.26 26.81 24.92
N GLY A 836 -4.57 26.83 23.78
CA GLY A 836 -3.39 27.68 23.51
C GLY A 836 -2.45 27.85 24.71
N ASP A 837 -1.99 29.08 24.96
CA ASP A 837 -1.10 29.40 26.09
C ASP A 837 -1.80 29.43 27.46
N SER A 838 -3.13 29.26 27.51
CA SER A 838 -3.95 29.43 28.71
C SER A 838 -4.42 28.12 29.34
N GLY A 839 -4.45 27.04 28.57
CA GLY A 839 -4.84 25.69 28.99
C GLY A 839 -3.88 25.10 30.01
N LEU A 840 -4.38 24.16 30.81
CA LEU A 840 -3.58 23.54 31.87
C LEU A 840 -2.30 22.90 31.33
N ALA A 841 -2.35 22.25 30.16
CA ALA A 841 -1.18 21.61 29.58
C ALA A 841 -0.08 22.62 29.21
N ALA A 842 -0.43 23.75 28.59
CA ALA A 842 0.53 24.80 28.28
C ALA A 842 1.11 25.47 29.54
N LYS A 843 0.32 25.60 30.61
CA LYS A 843 0.82 26.10 31.90
C LYS A 843 1.77 25.11 32.57
N LEU A 844 1.48 23.81 32.50
CA LEU A 844 2.38 22.75 32.96
C LEU A 844 3.69 22.75 32.16
N ASP A 845 3.58 22.89 30.84
CA ASP A 845 4.71 22.98 29.91
C ASP A 845 5.61 24.18 30.21
N SER A 846 5.02 25.37 30.35
CA SER A 846 5.75 26.59 30.72
C SER A 846 6.46 26.46 32.07
N LEU A 847 5.81 25.85 33.07
CA LEU A 847 6.42 25.61 34.37
C LEU A 847 7.57 24.61 34.25
N ALA A 848 7.36 23.49 33.56
CA ALA A 848 8.38 22.48 33.35
C ALA A 848 9.60 23.05 32.59
N GLU A 849 9.41 23.85 31.55
CA GLU A 849 10.50 24.49 30.82
C GLU A 849 11.30 25.46 31.72
N SER A 850 10.63 26.20 32.61
CA SER A 850 11.32 27.06 33.58
C SER A 850 12.14 26.28 34.62
N LEU A 851 11.72 25.04 34.93
CA LEU A 851 12.37 24.19 35.92
C LEU A 851 13.47 23.31 35.30
N ALA A 852 13.20 22.69 34.16
CA ALA A 852 13.95 21.59 33.55
C ALA A 852 14.28 21.82 32.06
N GLY A 853 13.97 22.98 31.50
CA GLY A 853 14.23 23.31 30.11
C GLY A 853 15.72 23.30 29.72
N GLN A 854 16.00 22.99 28.45
CA GLN A 854 17.37 22.80 27.97
C GLN A 854 18.17 24.11 27.90
N THR A 855 17.50 25.24 27.68
CA THR A 855 18.19 26.53 27.44
C THR A 855 18.36 27.35 28.72
N ASN A 856 17.34 27.39 29.58
CA ASN A 856 17.32 28.25 30.78
C ASN A 856 16.67 27.57 32.01
N GLY A 857 16.59 26.24 32.05
CA GLY A 857 16.01 25.51 33.16
C GLY A 857 16.80 25.69 34.46
N MET A 858 16.10 25.92 35.57
CA MET A 858 16.73 26.08 36.90
C MET A 858 17.57 24.86 37.31
N LEU A 859 17.08 23.64 37.08
CA LEU A 859 17.78 22.40 37.41
C LEU A 859 19.01 22.17 36.53
N MET A 860 18.93 22.55 35.25
CA MET A 860 20.05 22.45 34.32
C MET A 860 21.19 23.39 34.75
N ASN A 861 20.87 24.64 35.07
CA ASN A 861 21.84 25.61 35.59
C ASN A 861 22.51 25.13 36.89
N ARG A 862 21.74 24.49 37.79
CA ARG A 862 22.29 23.90 39.01
C ARG A 862 23.22 22.72 38.70
N SER A 863 22.83 21.85 37.76
CA SER A 863 23.67 20.73 37.30
C SER A 863 24.99 21.20 36.70
N GLU A 864 24.99 22.25 35.88
CA GLU A 864 26.21 22.85 35.33
C GLU A 864 27.12 23.43 36.42
N THR A 865 26.53 24.06 37.44
CA THR A 865 27.27 24.58 38.60
C THR A 865 27.97 23.45 39.36
N LEU A 866 27.25 22.34 39.62
CA LEU A 866 27.82 21.16 40.26
C LEU A 866 28.91 20.52 39.40
N SER A 867 28.68 20.41 38.08
CA SER A 867 29.68 19.88 37.14
C SER A 867 30.98 20.67 37.18
N THR A 868 30.88 22.00 37.19
CA THR A 868 32.04 22.89 37.32
C THR A 868 32.76 22.71 38.66
N GLN A 869 32.01 22.57 39.76
CA GLN A 869 32.59 22.35 41.09
C GLN A 869 33.28 20.99 41.21
N ILE A 870 32.70 19.94 40.61
CA ILE A 870 33.28 18.60 40.52
C ILE A 870 34.58 18.63 39.73
N ALA A 871 34.58 19.28 38.56
CA ALA A 871 35.78 19.44 37.73
C ALA A 871 36.90 20.15 38.52
N PHE A 872 36.59 21.26 39.17
CA PHE A 872 37.55 21.98 40.00
C PHE A 872 38.11 21.14 41.17
N ASN A 873 37.25 20.36 41.84
CA ASN A 873 37.69 19.46 42.90
C ASN A 873 38.60 18.36 42.36
N ASN A 874 38.29 17.79 41.18
CA ASN A 874 39.11 16.76 40.54
C ASN A 874 40.51 17.29 40.19
N ASP A 875 40.61 18.48 39.59
CA ASP A 875 41.91 19.12 39.32
C ASP A 875 42.73 19.32 40.61
N ARG A 876 42.06 19.70 41.69
CA ARG A 876 42.70 19.88 43.00
C ARG A 876 43.12 18.56 43.63
N ILE A 877 42.33 17.50 43.47
CA ILE A 877 42.66 16.13 43.88
C ILE A 877 43.90 15.65 43.13
N GLU A 878 43.98 15.88 41.82
CA GLU A 878 45.14 15.51 41.00
C GLU A 878 46.40 16.25 41.46
N SER A 879 46.30 17.57 41.70
CA SER A 879 47.41 18.36 42.25
C SER A 879 47.88 17.84 43.61
N LEU A 880 46.95 17.46 44.50
CA LEU A 880 47.29 16.87 45.79
C LEU A 880 47.92 15.49 45.65
N ASN A 881 47.42 14.63 44.76
CA ASN A 881 48.01 13.31 44.49
C ASN A 881 49.47 13.46 44.02
N ALA A 882 49.75 14.38 43.08
CA ALA A 882 51.11 14.65 42.62
C ALA A 882 52.03 15.15 43.75
N ARG A 883 51.52 15.97 44.67
CA ARG A 883 52.28 16.43 45.85
C ARG A 883 52.57 15.29 46.83
N LEU A 884 51.58 14.45 47.11
CA LEU A 884 51.72 13.30 47.99
C LEU A 884 52.73 12.29 47.43
N GLU A 885 52.77 12.10 46.11
CA GLU A 885 53.76 11.23 45.46
C GLU A 885 55.19 11.80 45.55
N ASN A 886 55.36 13.11 45.29
CA ASN A 886 56.65 13.76 45.49
C ASN A 886 57.11 13.71 46.96
N GLU A 887 56.17 13.85 47.90
CA GLU A 887 56.45 13.71 49.33
C GLU A 887 56.84 12.29 49.68
N ARG A 888 56.14 11.27 49.16
CA ARG A 888 56.49 9.86 49.28
C ARG A 888 57.91 9.59 48.79
N GLU A 889 58.26 10.05 47.60
CA GLU A 889 59.62 9.91 47.06
C GLU A 889 60.67 10.60 47.94
N ARG A 890 60.38 11.82 48.39
CA ARG A 890 61.28 12.59 49.27
C ARG A 890 61.51 11.85 50.59
N LEU A 891 60.44 11.37 51.23
CA LEU A 891 60.52 10.61 52.48
C LEU A 891 61.31 9.33 52.27
N LEU A 892 61.03 8.55 51.21
CA LEU A 892 61.80 7.35 50.88
C LEU A 892 63.30 7.65 50.72
N ARG A 893 63.66 8.71 49.97
CA ARG A 893 65.05 9.14 49.81
C ARG A 893 65.70 9.54 51.14
N GLN A 894 64.97 10.26 52.01
CA GLN A 894 65.45 10.64 53.34
C GLN A 894 65.72 9.40 54.19
N TYR A 895 64.77 8.46 54.27
CA TYR A 895 64.95 7.21 55.01
C TYR A 895 66.11 6.38 54.45
N TYR A 896 66.26 6.27 53.12
CA TYR A 896 67.42 5.59 52.52
C TYR A 896 68.75 6.28 52.81
N SER A 897 68.79 7.61 52.84
CA SER A 897 70.00 8.35 53.22
C SER A 897 70.35 8.14 54.71
N MET A 898 69.31 8.03 55.56
CA MET A 898 69.44 7.73 56.98
C MET A 898 69.99 6.31 57.18
N GLU A 899 69.47 5.32 56.45
CA GLU A 899 70.01 3.94 56.43
C GLU A 899 71.49 3.93 56.02
N GLN A 900 71.87 4.66 54.97
CA GLN A 900 73.28 4.75 54.55
C GLN A 900 74.16 5.40 55.62
N ALA A 901 73.67 6.45 56.29
CA ALA A 901 74.38 7.09 57.39
C ALA A 901 74.54 6.12 58.57
N ILE A 902 73.50 5.38 58.94
CA ILE A 902 73.54 4.34 59.98
C ILE A 902 74.51 3.23 59.60
N ALA A 903 74.55 2.79 58.32
CA ALA A 903 75.53 1.84 57.81
C ALA A 903 76.96 2.29 58.08
N LYS A 904 77.27 3.56 57.75
CA LYS A 904 78.59 4.16 57.96
C LYS A 904 78.91 4.27 59.45
N ILE A 905 77.94 4.64 60.29
CA ILE A 905 78.12 4.72 61.74
C ILE A 905 78.42 3.33 62.32
N GLN A 906 77.68 2.29 61.95
CA GLN A 906 77.94 0.92 62.39
C GLN A 906 79.29 0.40 61.89
N SER A 907 79.67 0.70 60.64
CA SER A 907 80.98 0.37 60.09
C SER A 907 82.12 1.07 60.85
N ASN A 908 81.97 2.36 61.16
CA ASN A 908 82.91 3.12 61.98
C ASN A 908 82.99 2.57 63.42
N GLN A 909 81.86 2.20 64.01
CA GLN A 909 81.81 1.60 65.35
C GLN A 909 82.53 0.25 65.37
N GLN A 910 82.32 -0.61 64.37
CA GLN A 910 83.08 -1.85 64.22
C GLN A 910 84.58 -1.60 64.03
N ALA A 911 84.96 -0.57 63.28
CA ALA A 911 86.37 -0.18 63.12
C ALA A 911 86.99 0.31 64.44
N ILE A 912 86.26 1.10 65.24
CA ILE A 912 86.68 1.56 66.57
C ILE A 912 86.79 0.38 67.54
N SER A 913 85.83 -0.56 67.55
CA SER A 913 85.87 -1.76 68.39
C SER A 913 87.04 -2.69 68.07
N ARG A 914 87.65 -2.60 66.89
CA ARG A 914 88.87 -3.34 66.52
C ARG A 914 90.16 -2.69 67.02
N ILE A 915 90.11 -1.48 67.58
CA ILE A 915 91.24 -0.82 68.22
C ILE A 915 91.40 -1.43 69.63
N ALA A 916 92.15 -2.52 69.73
CA ALA A 916 92.54 -3.11 71.00
C ALA A 916 93.72 -2.33 71.63
N PRO A 917 93.76 -2.15 72.96
CA PRO A 917 94.89 -1.51 73.64
C PRO A 917 96.17 -2.35 73.49
N ILE A 918 97.29 -1.67 73.20
CA ILE A 918 98.62 -2.28 73.15
C ILE A 918 99.06 -2.61 74.58
N SER A 919 99.31 -3.89 74.84
CA SER A 919 100.00 -4.38 76.04
C SER A 919 101.51 -4.16 75.87
N ILE A 920 102.15 -3.46 76.81
CA ILE A 920 103.61 -3.36 76.93
C ILE A 920 104.00 -4.06 78.25
N PRO A 921 104.98 -4.98 78.26
CA PRO A 921 105.19 -5.93 79.35
C PRO A 921 105.95 -5.34 80.55
N THR A 922 105.72 -5.92 81.73
CA THR A 922 106.65 -5.95 82.88
C THR A 922 107.28 -7.30 83.01
#